data_AF-A0AAP0LUG6-F1
#
_entry.id   AF-A0AAP0LUG6-F1
#
_cell.length_a   1.000
_cell.length_b   1.000
_cell.length_c   1.000
_cell.angle_alpha   90.00
_cell.angle_beta   90.00
_cell.angle_gamma   90.00
#
_symmetry.space_group_name_H-M   'P 1'
#
loop_
_entity.id
_entity.type
_entity.pdbx_description
1 polymer ?
#
loop_
_entity_poly.entity_id
_entity_poly.type
_entity_poly.pdbx_seq_one_letter_code
_entity_poly.pdbx_strand_id
1 'polypeptide(L)'
;MGSHELIHGSQTSQTQDQIIGLDSSPRPSKSVKSFRNPVQYVLRSQRLIFLFIGIAISSLIFSKLPVRQHQIANPALLTTSETTHLSRRRVLYEAAEVQHVNAGGKVPLGLQRKSLRILVTGGAGFVGSHLVDRLMDRGDSVIVVDNYFTGKKDNLIHHFGNPRFELIRHDVVEPILLEVDQIYHLACPASPVHYKFNPTNVVGTLNMLGLAKRVGARFLLTSTSEVYGDPLQHPQAETYWGNVNPIGVRSCYDEGKRTAETLTMDYHRGLGIEARIARIFNTYGPRMCIDDGRVVSNFVAQALRKEPLTVYGDGKQTRSFQFVSDLVEGLIRLMEGDHVGPFNLGNPGEFTMLELAEVVQEIIDRNARIEFRPNTEDDPHKRKPDITKAKQLLGWEPRVTLRKGLPLMVADFRHRIFGDQKEAAAAGGGGDATSSSIGKPQSNLGLAVVLRSQLALHSISFTGLNITSGNTDNKERGIFKETGKMSRKGLMEQDLSKLDVTKLHPLSPEVISRQATINIGTIGHVAHGKSTVVKAISGVQTVRFKNELERNITIKLGYANAKIYKCEDDRCPRPMCYKAYGSGKEDNPLCDVPGFENCRMKLLRHVSFVDCPGHDILMATMLNGAAIMDGALLLIAANESCPQPQTSEHLAAVEIMRLQHIIILQNKVDLIQENVAINQHEAIMKFIQGTVADGAPVVPISAQLKYNIDVVCEYIVKKIPIPERNFIDPPNMIVIRSFDVNKPGFEVDDIRGGVAGGSILRGVLKVNQFIEVRPGIVVKDESGNIKCTPIYSRIVSLFAEQNELQFAVPGGLIGVGTTMDPTLTRADRLVGQVLGEVGSLPEVFVELEVNFFLLRRLLGVRTKGSERQGKVSKLAKQEILMLNIGSMSTGARVLAVKNDLAKLQLTSPVCTSRGEKIALSRRVEKHWRLIGWGQIQAGTTLDVPASPPLHALNVVAADGSNTLPKTLIWWRRTKTPIVHARRNHQSSEERTMSRGSGGAAGGGAKGKKKGATFTIDCAKPVEDKIMDIASLEKFLQERIKVGGKAGALGDTVTVTRDKTKITVTSDSNFSKRYLKYLTKKYLKKHNVRDWLRVIASNKDRNVYELRYFNIAENEGEEED
;
A
#
# COMPACT_ATOMS: atom_id res chain seq x y z
N MET A 1 8.57 18.85 61.71
CA MET A 1 9.52 18.84 62.85
C MET A 1 10.57 17.78 62.55
N GLY A 2 11.84 18.01 62.92
CA GLY A 2 12.96 17.10 62.59
C GLY A 2 13.95 17.67 61.59
N SER A 3 14.56 18.80 61.93
CA SER A 3 15.77 19.33 61.28
C SER A 3 17.01 18.56 61.74
N HIS A 4 18.04 18.43 60.90
CA HIS A 4 19.44 18.67 61.31
C HIS A 4 20.37 18.81 60.08
N GLU A 5 21.10 19.94 60.04
CA GLU A 5 22.23 20.20 59.14
C GLU A 5 23.56 19.73 59.77
N LEU A 6 24.63 19.68 58.95
CA LEU A 6 26.07 19.94 59.25
C LEU A 6 26.86 19.52 57.97
N ILE A 7 27.28 20.40 57.06
CA ILE A 7 28.31 21.47 57.09
C ILE A 7 29.76 20.94 57.14
N HIS A 8 30.42 20.95 55.97
CA HIS A 8 31.79 21.45 55.65
C HIS A 8 32.23 20.88 54.27
N GLY A 9 33.10 21.49 53.46
CA GLY A 9 33.83 22.75 53.65
C GLY A 9 35.08 22.85 52.75
N SER A 10 34.90 23.25 51.48
CA SER A 10 35.85 24.03 50.63
C SER A 10 37.36 23.67 50.49
N GLN A 11 37.80 23.53 49.22
CA GLN A 11 39.04 24.11 48.63
C GLN A 11 40.42 23.55 49.11
N THR A 12 41.56 23.62 48.40
CA THR A 12 41.90 24.03 47.01
C THR A 12 43.20 23.34 46.54
N SER A 13 43.43 23.35 45.23
CA SER A 13 44.67 23.04 44.51
C SER A 13 45.99 23.61 45.07
N GLN A 14 47.09 22.86 44.92
CA GLN A 14 48.34 23.38 44.33
C GLN A 14 49.20 22.26 43.70
N THR A 15 49.92 22.63 42.64
CA THR A 15 50.80 21.77 41.81
C THR A 15 52.27 21.93 42.21
N GLN A 16 53.12 20.90 42.03
CA GLN A 16 54.47 21.08 41.46
C GLN A 16 55.16 19.76 40.99
N ASP A 17 55.64 19.83 39.75
CA ASP A 17 56.95 19.37 39.21
C ASP A 17 57.36 17.88 39.06
N GLN A 18 58.42 17.70 38.25
CA GLN A 18 58.75 16.56 37.38
C GLN A 18 60.15 15.96 37.67
N ILE A 19 60.49 14.83 37.01
CA ILE A 19 61.78 14.44 36.34
C ILE A 19 61.64 12.94 35.93
N ILE A 20 61.46 12.55 34.66
CA ILE A 20 62.44 12.33 33.54
C ILE A 20 63.43 11.18 33.84
N GLY A 21 63.73 10.21 32.95
CA GLY A 21 63.26 9.86 31.59
C GLY A 21 63.28 8.32 31.42
N LEU A 22 63.39 7.66 30.25
CA LEU A 22 63.41 7.99 28.80
C LEU A 22 62.60 6.85 28.09
N ASP A 23 62.31 6.75 26.79
CA ASP A 23 62.53 7.50 25.53
C ASP A 23 61.13 7.59 24.82
N SER A 24 60.80 8.45 23.85
CA SER A 24 61.36 8.83 22.53
C SER A 24 61.23 7.77 21.42
N SER A 25 60.78 8.05 20.17
CA SER A 25 60.01 9.15 19.53
C SER A 25 59.77 8.74 18.03
N PRO A 26 59.13 9.52 17.12
CA PRO A 26 58.06 10.54 17.22
C PRO A 26 56.86 10.31 16.26
N ARG A 27 55.74 11.02 16.48
CA ARG A 27 54.73 11.36 15.44
C ARG A 27 55.10 12.69 14.77
N PRO A 28 54.50 13.10 13.64
CA PRO A 28 53.55 14.22 13.76
C PRO A 28 52.38 14.28 12.74
N SER A 29 51.40 15.13 13.09
CA SER A 29 50.27 15.61 12.28
C SER A 29 50.66 16.50 11.08
N LYS A 30 49.73 16.76 10.15
CA LYS A 30 49.69 18.02 9.37
C LYS A 30 48.35 18.31 8.68
N SER A 31 48.17 19.59 8.32
CA SER A 31 46.97 20.17 7.69
C SER A 31 47.24 20.70 6.26
N VAL A 32 46.23 20.62 5.38
CA VAL A 32 45.89 21.61 4.33
C VAL A 32 46.87 21.89 3.14
N LYS A 33 46.29 21.83 1.91
CA LYS A 33 46.70 22.42 0.60
C LYS A 33 47.75 21.74 -0.33
N SER A 34 47.20 21.08 -1.36
CA SER A 34 47.33 21.41 -2.81
C SER A 34 48.28 20.65 -3.78
N PHE A 35 47.71 20.41 -4.97
CA PHE A 35 48.25 20.27 -6.34
C PHE A 35 48.79 18.95 -6.95
N ARG A 36 48.12 18.60 -8.09
CA ARG A 36 48.62 18.25 -9.45
C ARG A 36 48.75 16.78 -9.94
N ASN A 37 47.98 16.55 -11.02
CA ASN A 37 48.26 15.84 -12.28
C ASN A 37 48.09 14.30 -12.41
N PRO A 38 47.14 13.82 -13.25
CA PRO A 38 46.90 12.39 -13.52
C PRO A 38 47.69 11.80 -14.71
N VAL A 39 48.53 12.60 -15.39
CA VAL A 39 49.20 12.22 -16.65
C VAL A 39 50.14 11.01 -16.49
N GLN A 40 50.72 10.84 -15.30
CA GLN A 40 51.71 9.78 -15.03
C GLN A 40 51.09 8.39 -14.88
N TYR A 41 49.78 8.28 -14.66
CA TYR A 41 49.06 6.99 -14.58
C TYR A 41 48.85 6.34 -15.97
N VAL A 42 48.88 7.14 -17.04
CA VAL A 42 48.61 6.68 -18.42
C VAL A 42 49.85 6.02 -19.07
N LEU A 43 51.04 6.27 -18.54
CA LEU A 43 52.32 5.98 -19.21
C LEU A 43 53.02 4.66 -18.81
N ARG A 44 52.35 3.75 -18.09
CA ARG A 44 52.86 2.38 -17.89
C ARG A 44 52.03 1.33 -18.64
N SER A 45 52.70 0.72 -19.63
CA SER A 45 52.40 -0.59 -20.25
C SER A 45 51.35 -0.67 -21.38
N GLN A 46 51.83 -0.50 -22.62
CA GLN A 46 51.41 -1.18 -23.86
C GLN A 46 49.92 -1.20 -24.30
N ARG A 47 49.09 -0.19 -23.97
CA ARG A 47 47.69 -0.14 -24.49
C ARG A 47 47.49 0.60 -25.82
N LEU A 48 48.38 1.50 -26.23
CA LEU A 48 48.23 2.28 -27.47
C LEU A 48 48.35 1.42 -28.74
N ILE A 49 49.17 0.38 -28.73
CA ILE A 49 49.43 -0.49 -29.89
C ILE A 49 48.13 -1.21 -30.33
N PHE A 50 47.37 -1.74 -29.37
CA PHE A 50 46.09 -2.40 -29.65
C PHE A 50 45.01 -1.46 -30.22
N LEU A 51 45.05 -0.18 -29.86
CA LEU A 51 44.10 0.81 -30.39
C LEU A 51 44.33 1.08 -31.88
N PHE A 52 45.59 1.24 -32.31
CA PHE A 52 45.92 1.47 -33.72
C PHE A 52 45.65 0.25 -34.61
N ILE A 53 45.87 -0.97 -34.10
CA ILE A 53 45.50 -2.21 -34.80
C ILE A 53 43.98 -2.29 -35.02
N GLY A 54 43.17 -1.97 -34.00
CA GLY A 54 41.71 -1.95 -34.12
C GLY A 54 41.19 -0.94 -35.15
N ILE A 55 41.79 0.24 -35.21
CA ILE A 55 41.43 1.28 -36.20
C ILE A 55 41.75 0.80 -37.62
N ALA A 56 42.93 0.21 -37.85
CA ALA A 56 43.34 -0.30 -39.16
C ALA A 56 42.40 -1.39 -39.70
N ILE A 57 41.94 -2.30 -38.83
CA ILE A 57 40.97 -3.35 -39.20
C ILE A 57 39.61 -2.73 -39.60
N SER A 58 39.14 -1.69 -38.90
CA SER A 58 37.84 -1.07 -39.22
C SER A 58 37.80 -0.38 -40.59
N SER A 59 38.88 0.30 -40.98
CA SER A 59 38.99 0.99 -42.28
C SER A 59 39.06 0.02 -43.47
N LEU A 60 39.60 -1.18 -43.27
CA LEU A 60 39.67 -2.24 -44.29
C LEU A 60 38.30 -2.87 -44.58
N ILE A 61 37.39 -2.90 -43.61
CA ILE A 61 36.07 -3.51 -43.75
C ILE A 61 35.08 -2.56 -44.47
N PHE A 62 35.14 -1.25 -44.19
CA PHE A 62 34.21 -0.28 -44.78
C PHE A 62 34.51 0.12 -46.23
N SER A 63 35.64 -0.30 -46.80
CA SER A 63 36.08 0.10 -48.15
C SER A 63 35.70 -0.86 -49.28
N LYS A 64 34.99 -1.98 -49.02
CA LYS A 64 34.81 -3.08 -50.00
C LYS A 64 33.38 -3.61 -50.26
N LEU A 65 32.31 -2.89 -49.88
CA LEU A 65 30.93 -3.33 -50.20
C LEU A 65 30.11 -2.21 -50.90
N PRO A 66 29.59 -2.45 -52.13
CA PRO A 66 28.93 -1.42 -52.93
C PRO A 66 27.43 -1.26 -52.64
N VAL A 67 26.94 -0.03 -52.79
CA VAL A 67 25.53 0.36 -52.68
C VAL A 67 24.77 0.07 -53.97
N ARG A 68 23.52 -0.40 -53.89
CA ARG A 68 22.61 -0.51 -55.05
C ARG A 68 21.24 0.11 -54.74
N GLN A 69 20.82 1.07 -55.56
CA GLN A 69 19.51 1.73 -55.50
C GLN A 69 18.51 1.07 -56.47
N HIS A 70 17.22 1.03 -56.10
CA HIS A 70 16.04 1.07 -56.98
C HIS A 70 14.86 1.48 -56.07
N GLN A 71 14.14 2.58 -56.29
CA GLN A 71 13.22 3.00 -57.38
C GLN A 71 11.75 2.79 -56.99
N ILE A 72 10.93 3.78 -57.36
CA ILE A 72 9.51 3.91 -57.05
C ILE A 72 8.69 3.39 -58.25
N ALA A 73 7.63 2.63 -57.99
CA ALA A 73 6.57 2.34 -58.95
C ALA A 73 5.19 2.50 -58.29
N ASN A 74 4.19 2.89 -59.08
CA ASN A 74 2.89 3.39 -58.64
C ASN A 74 1.73 2.39 -59.01
N PRO A 75 0.47 2.64 -58.61
CA PRO A 75 -0.50 1.57 -58.32
C PRO A 75 -1.45 1.19 -59.47
N ALA A 76 -2.13 0.03 -59.33
CA ALA A 76 -3.32 -0.31 -60.11
C ALA A 76 -4.29 -1.29 -59.41
N LEU A 77 -5.58 -1.04 -59.67
CA LEU A 77 -6.79 -1.87 -59.56
C LEU A 77 -7.33 -2.40 -58.20
N LEU A 78 -8.46 -1.77 -57.86
CA LEU A 78 -9.62 -2.22 -57.10
C LEU A 78 -10.03 -3.71 -57.27
N THR A 79 -10.66 -4.25 -56.21
CA THR A 79 -12.08 -4.65 -56.26
C THR A 79 -12.70 -4.67 -54.85
N THR A 80 -14.03 -4.73 -54.78
CA THR A 80 -14.85 -4.24 -53.66
C THR A 80 -15.44 -5.32 -52.76
N SER A 81 -15.52 -5.08 -51.45
CA SER A 81 -16.77 -5.17 -50.67
C SER A 81 -16.55 -4.74 -49.21
N GLU A 82 -17.57 -4.12 -48.60
CA GLU A 82 -17.51 -3.58 -47.26
C GLU A 82 -17.98 -4.59 -46.20
N THR A 83 -17.36 -4.57 -45.01
CA THR A 83 -18.09 -4.74 -43.75
C THR A 83 -17.26 -4.21 -42.58
N THR A 84 -17.92 -3.48 -41.68
CA THR A 84 -17.29 -2.72 -40.60
C THR A 84 -17.06 -3.56 -39.35
N HIS A 85 -15.83 -3.67 -38.85
CA HIS A 85 -15.60 -4.04 -37.45
C HIS A 85 -14.33 -3.39 -36.85
N LEU A 86 -14.40 -3.11 -35.55
CA LEU A 86 -13.49 -2.22 -34.82
C LEU A 86 -12.01 -2.66 -34.82
N SER A 87 -11.13 -1.67 -34.91
CA SER A 87 -9.68 -1.83 -35.03
C SER A 87 -8.99 -2.33 -33.74
N ARG A 88 -8.93 -3.66 -33.60
CA ARG A 88 -8.11 -4.35 -32.60
C ARG A 88 -6.62 -4.22 -32.97
N ARG A 89 -5.83 -3.57 -32.12
CA ARG A 89 -4.39 -3.33 -32.33
C ARG A 89 -3.57 -4.62 -32.16
N ARG A 90 -3.54 -5.49 -33.19
CA ARG A 90 -2.62 -6.64 -33.25
C ARG A 90 -1.19 -6.14 -33.37
N VAL A 91 -0.27 -6.75 -32.61
CA VAL A 91 1.15 -6.80 -32.96
C VAL A 91 1.28 -7.93 -33.98
N LEU A 92 1.81 -7.63 -35.17
CA LEU A 92 2.07 -8.62 -36.20
C LEU A 92 3.33 -9.41 -35.82
N TYR A 93 3.19 -10.74 -35.72
CA TYR A 93 4.28 -11.64 -36.09
C TYR A 93 4.06 -12.01 -37.55
N GLU A 94 5.06 -11.71 -38.38
CA GLU A 94 5.06 -12.04 -39.80
C GLU A 94 5.54 -13.49 -39.94
N ALA A 95 4.66 -14.37 -40.44
CA ALA A 95 4.96 -15.79 -40.58
C ALA A 95 5.77 -16.02 -41.87
N ALA A 96 7.00 -16.50 -41.72
CA ALA A 96 7.73 -17.11 -42.82
C ALA A 96 7.39 -18.60 -42.87
N GLU A 97 6.80 -19.06 -43.98
CA GLU A 97 6.63 -20.49 -44.24
C GLU A 97 8.00 -21.19 -44.31
N VAL A 98 8.13 -22.34 -43.64
CA VAL A 98 9.28 -23.22 -43.82
C VAL A 98 8.77 -24.65 -44.01
N GLN A 99 9.03 -25.18 -45.20
CA GLN A 99 8.71 -26.55 -45.60
C GLN A 99 9.57 -27.57 -44.83
N HIS A 100 9.05 -28.80 -44.69
CA HIS A 100 9.79 -29.92 -44.11
C HIS A 100 11.11 -30.21 -44.86
N VAL A 101 12.23 -30.21 -44.13
CA VAL A 101 13.50 -30.84 -44.55
C VAL A 101 14.11 -31.58 -43.36
N ASN A 102 14.61 -32.80 -43.61
CA ASN A 102 15.12 -33.70 -42.57
C ASN A 102 16.53 -33.35 -42.05
N ALA A 103 16.75 -33.73 -40.78
CA ALA A 103 17.99 -34.19 -40.14
C ALA A 103 19.36 -33.57 -40.52
N GLY A 104 20.08 -33.10 -39.48
CA GLY A 104 21.55 -33.16 -39.44
C GLY A 104 22.31 -31.96 -40.02
N GLY A 105 22.11 -30.76 -39.46
CA GLY A 105 22.91 -29.57 -39.80
C GLY A 105 23.26 -28.74 -38.56
N LYS A 106 24.52 -28.28 -38.47
CA LYS A 106 24.97 -27.39 -37.39
C LYS A 106 24.31 -26.01 -37.54
N VAL A 107 23.60 -25.55 -36.51
CA VAL A 107 22.93 -24.24 -36.50
C VAL A 107 23.98 -23.11 -36.51
N PRO A 108 23.83 -22.05 -37.34
CA PRO A 108 24.78 -20.94 -37.37
C PRO A 108 24.73 -20.09 -36.09
N LEU A 109 25.90 -19.78 -35.52
CA LEU A 109 26.03 -18.80 -34.44
C LEU A 109 25.80 -17.38 -35.00
N GLY A 110 24.71 -16.72 -34.59
CA GLY A 110 24.44 -15.33 -35.00
C GLY A 110 23.16 -14.68 -34.45
N LEU A 111 22.10 -15.46 -34.21
CA LEU A 111 20.85 -14.96 -33.64
C LEU A 111 20.79 -15.27 -32.13
N GLN A 112 21.22 -14.33 -31.29
CA GLN A 112 20.93 -14.42 -29.85
C GLN A 112 19.41 -14.27 -29.64
N ARG A 113 18.78 -15.34 -29.17
CA ARG A 113 17.35 -15.35 -28.80
C ARG A 113 17.09 -14.30 -27.73
N LYS A 114 16.06 -13.48 -27.92
CA LYS A 114 15.68 -12.41 -26.99
C LYS A 114 15.35 -13.01 -25.62
N SER A 115 16.05 -12.55 -24.58
CA SER A 115 15.77 -12.90 -23.17
C SER A 115 14.35 -12.48 -22.80
N LEU A 116 13.57 -13.40 -22.21
CA LEU A 116 12.21 -13.16 -21.75
C LEU A 116 12.19 -12.87 -20.24
N ARG A 117 11.13 -12.21 -19.77
CA ARG A 117 10.79 -12.14 -18.33
C ARG A 117 9.76 -13.20 -18.01
N ILE A 118 10.11 -14.11 -17.11
CA ILE A 118 9.32 -15.31 -16.81
C ILE A 118 8.94 -15.32 -15.34
N LEU A 119 7.64 -15.42 -15.06
CA LEU A 119 7.10 -15.63 -13.72
C LEU A 119 6.99 -17.13 -13.42
N VAL A 120 7.60 -17.58 -12.34
CA VAL A 120 7.43 -18.93 -11.80
C VAL A 120 6.78 -18.83 -10.43
N THR A 121 5.49 -19.16 -10.34
CA THR A 121 4.81 -19.27 -9.04
C THR A 121 5.04 -20.66 -8.44
N GLY A 122 5.32 -20.75 -7.14
CA GLY A 122 5.74 -22.01 -6.48
C GLY A 122 7.19 -22.42 -6.80
N GLY A 123 8.03 -21.45 -7.19
CA GLY A 123 9.39 -21.71 -7.66
C GLY A 123 10.39 -22.19 -6.60
N ALA A 124 10.08 -22.05 -5.29
CA ALA A 124 10.90 -22.64 -4.22
C ALA A 124 10.50 -24.11 -3.91
N GLY A 125 9.43 -24.60 -4.53
CA GLY A 125 8.99 -25.99 -4.45
C GLY A 125 9.87 -26.97 -5.24
N PHE A 126 9.57 -28.26 -5.11
CA PHE A 126 10.30 -29.36 -5.77
C PHE A 126 10.44 -29.15 -7.28
N VAL A 127 9.35 -29.23 -8.06
CA VAL A 127 9.39 -29.06 -9.52
C VAL A 127 9.77 -27.62 -9.91
N GLY A 128 9.29 -26.63 -9.15
CA GLY A 128 9.55 -25.21 -9.40
C GLY A 128 11.04 -24.86 -9.41
N SER A 129 11.83 -25.36 -8.45
CA SER A 129 13.26 -25.04 -8.37
C SER A 129 14.06 -25.63 -9.54
N HIS A 130 13.77 -26.86 -9.97
CA HIS A 130 14.40 -27.45 -11.17
C HIS A 130 14.00 -26.71 -12.46
N LEU A 131 12.78 -26.19 -12.53
CA LEU A 131 12.36 -25.32 -13.65
C LEU A 131 13.10 -23.98 -13.63
N VAL A 132 13.27 -23.35 -12.46
CA VAL A 132 14.05 -22.10 -12.31
C VAL A 132 15.48 -22.31 -12.78
N ASP A 133 16.17 -23.37 -12.31
CA ASP A 133 17.52 -23.71 -12.77
C ASP A 133 17.61 -23.77 -14.30
N ARG A 134 16.73 -24.56 -14.92
CA ARG A 134 16.71 -24.79 -16.36
C ARG A 134 16.37 -23.54 -17.20
N LEU A 135 15.59 -22.60 -16.64
CA LEU A 135 15.28 -21.29 -17.26
C LEU A 135 16.44 -20.30 -17.10
N MET A 136 17.11 -20.30 -15.94
CA MET A 136 18.31 -19.50 -15.69
C MET A 136 19.47 -19.95 -16.58
N ASP A 137 19.63 -21.25 -16.81
CA ASP A 137 20.58 -21.84 -17.77
C ASP A 137 20.25 -21.46 -19.22
N ARG A 138 18.96 -21.32 -19.58
CA ARG A 138 18.53 -20.80 -20.89
C ARG A 138 18.87 -19.31 -21.07
N GLY A 139 19.12 -18.60 -19.96
CA GLY A 139 19.58 -17.21 -19.94
C GLY A 139 18.48 -16.16 -19.81
N ASP A 140 17.26 -16.56 -19.47
CA ASP A 140 16.13 -15.66 -19.24
C ASP A 140 16.24 -14.88 -17.92
N SER A 141 15.35 -13.90 -17.75
CA SER A 141 15.11 -13.24 -16.47
C SER A 141 13.94 -13.92 -15.76
N VAL A 142 14.18 -14.46 -14.57
CA VAL A 142 13.23 -15.29 -13.83
C VAL A 142 12.83 -14.61 -12.53
N ILE A 143 11.53 -14.34 -12.40
CA ILE A 143 10.88 -13.84 -11.19
C ILE A 143 10.18 -15.01 -10.53
N VAL A 144 10.56 -15.35 -9.30
CA VAL A 144 9.91 -16.38 -8.49
C VAL A 144 8.94 -15.74 -7.50
N VAL A 145 7.71 -16.26 -7.43
CA VAL A 145 6.73 -15.93 -6.40
C VAL A 145 6.46 -17.18 -5.56
N ASP A 146 6.71 -17.11 -4.26
CA ASP A 146 6.51 -18.23 -3.33
C ASP A 146 6.19 -17.72 -1.91
N ASN A 147 5.31 -18.42 -1.19
CA ASN A 147 4.98 -18.12 0.21
C ASN A 147 5.79 -18.98 1.21
N TYR A 148 6.57 -19.95 0.71
CA TYR A 148 7.30 -21.00 1.44
C TYR A 148 6.41 -21.96 2.25
N PHE A 149 5.16 -22.19 1.81
CA PHE A 149 4.28 -23.16 2.47
C PHE A 149 4.76 -24.61 2.26
N THR A 150 5.18 -24.96 1.04
CA THR A 150 5.83 -26.25 0.73
C THR A 150 7.24 -26.09 0.12
N GLY A 151 7.60 -24.87 -0.30
CA GLY A 151 8.92 -24.56 -0.84
C GLY A 151 9.95 -24.24 0.25
N LYS A 152 11.21 -24.55 0.01
CA LYS A 152 12.34 -24.17 0.88
C LYS A 152 13.20 -23.11 0.21
N LYS A 153 13.63 -22.10 0.97
CA LYS A 153 14.53 -21.05 0.46
C LYS A 153 15.84 -21.63 -0.07
N ASP A 154 16.34 -22.69 0.57
CA ASP A 154 17.59 -23.39 0.25
C ASP A 154 17.64 -23.87 -1.21
N ASN A 155 16.48 -24.25 -1.78
CA ASN A 155 16.34 -24.69 -3.17
C ASN A 155 16.67 -23.60 -4.21
N LEU A 156 16.84 -22.35 -3.78
CA LEU A 156 17.10 -21.19 -4.64
C LEU A 156 18.34 -20.39 -4.19
N ILE A 157 19.05 -20.78 -3.12
CA ILE A 157 20.15 -19.99 -2.54
C ILE A 157 21.26 -19.70 -3.57
N HIS A 158 21.55 -20.64 -4.46
CA HIS A 158 22.59 -20.51 -5.49
C HIS A 158 22.27 -19.47 -6.59
N HIS A 159 21.04 -18.97 -6.70
CA HIS A 159 20.68 -17.90 -7.65
C HIS A 159 20.72 -16.48 -7.04
N PHE A 160 20.85 -16.33 -5.72
CA PHE A 160 20.91 -15.00 -5.10
C PHE A 160 22.18 -14.26 -5.54
N GLY A 161 22.01 -13.00 -5.95
CA GLY A 161 23.09 -12.16 -6.50
C GLY A 161 23.20 -12.20 -8.03
N ASN A 162 22.50 -13.11 -8.71
CA ASN A 162 22.39 -13.09 -10.17
C ASN A 162 21.43 -11.95 -10.61
N PRO A 163 21.84 -10.98 -11.44
CA PRO A 163 21.00 -9.82 -11.81
C PRO A 163 19.77 -10.17 -12.66
N ARG A 164 19.64 -11.43 -13.11
CA ARG A 164 18.48 -11.96 -13.83
C ARG A 164 17.48 -12.70 -12.93
N PHE A 165 17.78 -12.85 -11.64
CA PHE A 165 16.95 -13.58 -10.69
C PHE A 165 16.31 -12.63 -9.68
N GLU A 166 15.00 -12.71 -9.54
CA GLU A 166 14.23 -11.98 -8.53
C GLU A 166 13.35 -12.95 -7.74
N LEU A 167 13.26 -12.77 -6.42
CA LEU A 167 12.47 -13.62 -5.55
C LEU A 167 11.55 -12.78 -4.68
N ILE A 168 10.24 -12.92 -4.91
CA ILE A 168 9.19 -12.18 -4.23
C ILE A 168 8.48 -13.14 -3.28
N ARG A 169 8.59 -12.89 -1.97
CA ARG A 169 7.81 -13.63 -0.97
C ARG A 169 6.38 -13.11 -0.95
N HIS A 170 5.46 -13.83 -1.60
CA HIS A 170 4.07 -13.40 -1.80
C HIS A 170 3.15 -14.61 -1.98
N ASP A 171 1.91 -14.51 -1.52
CA ASP A 171 0.89 -15.56 -1.72
C ASP A 171 0.05 -15.26 -2.97
N VAL A 172 -0.08 -16.24 -3.86
CA VAL A 172 -0.84 -16.09 -5.12
C VAL A 172 -2.33 -15.80 -4.89
N VAL A 173 -2.88 -16.11 -3.71
CA VAL A 173 -4.26 -15.74 -3.32
C VAL A 173 -4.44 -14.22 -3.21
N GLU A 174 -3.36 -13.47 -2.96
CA GLU A 174 -3.37 -12.01 -3.02
C GLU A 174 -2.94 -11.51 -4.42
N PRO A 175 -3.61 -10.48 -4.99
CA PRO A 175 -3.32 -10.02 -6.35
C PRO A 175 -1.96 -9.29 -6.44
N ILE A 176 -1.09 -9.75 -7.33
CA ILE A 176 0.23 -9.15 -7.62
C ILE A 176 0.26 -8.52 -9.03
N LEU A 177 1.02 -7.44 -9.19
CA LEU A 177 1.07 -6.64 -10.43
C LEU A 177 2.49 -6.59 -11.00
N LEU A 178 2.85 -7.55 -11.86
CA LEU A 178 4.17 -7.67 -12.51
C LEU A 178 4.13 -7.43 -14.03
N GLU A 179 5.29 -7.24 -14.66
CA GLU A 179 5.48 -7.15 -16.11
C GLU A 179 6.31 -8.34 -16.60
N VAL A 180 5.64 -9.33 -17.20
CA VAL A 180 6.22 -10.63 -17.60
C VAL A 180 5.65 -11.11 -18.93
N ASP A 181 6.47 -11.81 -19.72
CA ASP A 181 6.09 -12.36 -21.03
C ASP A 181 5.45 -13.75 -20.91
N GLN A 182 5.87 -14.52 -19.90
CA GLN A 182 5.45 -15.91 -19.67
C GLN A 182 5.17 -16.15 -18.18
N ILE A 183 4.12 -16.94 -17.88
CA ILE A 183 3.75 -17.34 -16.53
C ILE A 183 3.68 -18.87 -16.45
N TYR A 184 4.51 -19.47 -15.61
CA TYR A 184 4.42 -20.86 -15.20
C TYR A 184 3.74 -20.94 -13.83
N HIS A 185 2.53 -21.51 -13.80
CA HIS A 185 1.74 -21.63 -12.59
C HIS A 185 1.92 -23.00 -11.93
N LEU A 186 2.84 -23.07 -10.94
CA LEU A 186 3.09 -24.26 -10.11
C LEU A 186 2.74 -24.08 -8.62
N ALA A 187 2.28 -22.89 -8.21
CA ALA A 187 1.82 -22.66 -6.85
C ALA A 187 0.51 -23.42 -6.57
N CYS A 188 0.60 -24.68 -6.12
CA CYS A 188 -0.49 -25.46 -5.56
C CYS A 188 0.09 -26.66 -4.77
N PRO A 189 -0.22 -26.85 -3.47
CA PRO A 189 0.32 -27.96 -2.69
C PRO A 189 -0.24 -29.30 -3.21
N ALA A 190 0.63 -30.26 -3.53
CA ALA A 190 0.24 -31.53 -4.15
C ALA A 190 0.23 -32.75 -3.19
N SER A 191 0.80 -32.60 -1.99
CA SER A 191 0.91 -33.68 -1.01
C SER A 191 -0.35 -33.80 -0.14
N PRO A 192 -0.82 -35.03 0.18
CA PRO A 192 -2.03 -35.25 0.98
C PRO A 192 -2.08 -34.55 2.34
N VAL A 193 -0.92 -34.38 2.99
CA VAL A 193 -0.81 -33.65 4.27
C VAL A 193 -1.05 -32.14 4.06
N HIS A 194 -0.47 -31.55 3.01
CA HIS A 194 -0.47 -30.10 2.81
C HIS A 194 -1.73 -29.58 2.10
N TYR A 195 -2.31 -30.31 1.15
CA TYR A 195 -3.55 -29.85 0.50
C TYR A 195 -4.76 -29.90 1.45
N LYS A 196 -4.78 -30.82 2.42
CA LYS A 196 -5.82 -30.85 3.47
C LYS A 196 -5.79 -29.62 4.39
N PHE A 197 -4.61 -29.01 4.57
CA PHE A 197 -4.44 -27.81 5.39
C PHE A 197 -4.73 -26.51 4.61
N ASN A 198 -4.41 -26.45 3.32
CA ASN A 198 -4.71 -25.30 2.46
C ASN A 198 -5.41 -25.74 1.15
N PRO A 199 -6.74 -25.98 1.19
CA PRO A 199 -7.45 -26.73 0.17
C PRO A 199 -7.84 -25.97 -1.12
N THR A 200 -7.59 -24.66 -1.25
CA THR A 200 -8.20 -23.86 -2.33
C THR A 200 -7.24 -22.92 -3.05
N ASN A 201 -6.61 -23.39 -4.13
CA ASN A 201 -5.80 -22.54 -5.01
C ASN A 201 -6.58 -21.86 -6.15
N VAL A 202 -7.90 -22.06 -6.24
CA VAL A 202 -8.74 -21.52 -7.33
C VAL A 202 -8.62 -19.99 -7.46
N VAL A 203 -8.54 -19.28 -6.32
CA VAL A 203 -8.32 -17.82 -6.28
C VAL A 203 -6.93 -17.44 -6.80
N GLY A 204 -5.90 -18.25 -6.51
CA GLY A 204 -4.55 -18.07 -7.02
C GLY A 204 -4.48 -18.18 -8.55
N THR A 205 -5.10 -19.22 -9.11
CA THR A 205 -5.25 -19.38 -10.57
C THR A 205 -5.97 -18.18 -11.19
N LEU A 206 -7.08 -17.72 -10.58
CA LEU A 206 -7.85 -16.58 -11.07
C LEU A 206 -7.02 -15.28 -11.10
N ASN A 207 -6.24 -15.01 -10.05
CA ASN A 207 -5.34 -13.86 -9.98
C ASN A 207 -4.26 -13.93 -11.06
N MET A 208 -3.64 -15.10 -11.27
CA MET A 208 -2.59 -15.26 -12.29
C MET A 208 -3.15 -15.17 -13.72
N LEU A 209 -4.36 -15.67 -13.97
CA LEU A 209 -5.08 -15.46 -15.24
C LEU A 209 -5.43 -13.98 -15.45
N GLY A 210 -5.81 -13.26 -14.40
CA GLY A 210 -6.01 -11.81 -14.42
C GLY A 210 -4.73 -11.04 -14.75
N LEU A 211 -3.59 -11.47 -14.19
CA LEU A 211 -2.27 -10.92 -14.52
C LEU A 211 -1.87 -11.21 -15.98
N ALA A 212 -2.05 -12.45 -16.44
CA ALA A 212 -1.81 -12.85 -17.82
C ALA A 212 -2.62 -12.00 -18.81
N LYS A 213 -3.92 -11.79 -18.52
CA LYS A 213 -4.82 -10.91 -19.28
C LYS A 213 -4.30 -9.47 -19.37
N ARG A 214 -3.82 -8.93 -18.25
CA ARG A 214 -3.37 -7.54 -18.15
C ARG A 214 -2.13 -7.27 -18.98
N VAL A 215 -1.18 -8.20 -18.98
CA VAL A 215 0.13 -8.03 -19.64
C VAL A 215 0.14 -8.59 -21.06
N GLY A 216 -0.77 -9.53 -21.38
CA GLY A 216 -0.74 -10.30 -22.62
C GLY A 216 0.24 -11.48 -22.56
N ALA A 217 0.54 -11.98 -21.36
CA ALA A 217 1.50 -13.06 -21.16
C ALA A 217 0.93 -14.44 -21.57
N ARG A 218 1.78 -15.32 -22.10
CA ARG A 218 1.44 -16.74 -22.30
C ARG A 218 1.38 -17.42 -20.92
N PHE A 219 0.35 -18.23 -20.67
CA PHE A 219 0.05 -18.83 -19.38
C PHE A 219 0.09 -20.36 -19.44
N LEU A 220 0.89 -21.00 -18.58
CA LEU A 220 0.93 -22.44 -18.40
C LEU A 220 0.39 -22.82 -17.02
N LEU A 221 -0.71 -23.55 -17.01
CA LEU A 221 -1.26 -24.19 -15.81
C LEU A 221 -0.61 -25.57 -15.60
N THR A 222 -0.11 -25.83 -14.40
CA THR A 222 0.22 -27.20 -13.99
C THR A 222 -0.97 -27.86 -13.29
N SER A 223 -1.65 -28.71 -14.05
CA SER A 223 -2.64 -29.67 -13.59
C SER A 223 -1.97 -31.01 -13.23
N THR A 224 -2.73 -31.97 -12.74
CA THR A 224 -2.23 -33.29 -12.31
C THR A 224 -3.17 -34.41 -12.75
N SER A 225 -2.67 -35.64 -12.77
CA SER A 225 -3.49 -36.84 -13.06
C SER A 225 -4.71 -37.04 -12.14
N GLU A 226 -4.79 -36.33 -11.02
CA GLU A 226 -5.97 -36.28 -10.14
C GLU A 226 -7.25 -35.79 -10.82
N VAL A 227 -7.16 -34.99 -11.91
CA VAL A 227 -8.37 -34.61 -12.68
C VAL A 227 -9.11 -35.81 -13.26
N TYR A 228 -8.45 -36.96 -13.38
CA TYR A 228 -9.02 -38.23 -13.81
C TYR A 228 -9.67 -39.04 -12.65
N GLY A 229 -9.40 -38.71 -11.39
CA GLY A 229 -9.93 -39.37 -10.20
C GLY A 229 -9.47 -40.83 -10.05
N ASP A 230 -10.44 -41.74 -9.86
CA ASP A 230 -10.26 -43.19 -10.04
C ASP A 230 -10.76 -43.59 -11.45
N PRO A 231 -9.86 -43.72 -12.44
CA PRO A 231 -10.25 -43.67 -13.84
C PRO A 231 -10.86 -44.99 -14.34
N LEU A 232 -12.01 -44.88 -15.00
CA LEU A 232 -12.65 -46.02 -15.68
C LEU A 232 -11.96 -46.40 -17.00
N GLN A 233 -11.15 -45.51 -17.58
CA GLN A 233 -10.41 -45.73 -18.81
C GLN A 233 -8.91 -45.93 -18.53
N HIS A 234 -8.29 -46.89 -19.21
CA HIS A 234 -6.87 -47.23 -19.04
C HIS A 234 -6.24 -47.65 -20.39
N PRO A 235 -5.14 -47.02 -20.85
CA PRO A 235 -4.49 -45.83 -20.29
C PRO A 235 -5.38 -44.58 -20.32
N GLN A 236 -5.03 -43.57 -19.52
CA GLN A 236 -5.77 -42.31 -19.45
C GLN A 236 -5.35 -41.37 -20.59
N ALA A 237 -6.21 -41.19 -21.60
CA ALA A 237 -6.04 -40.21 -22.68
C ALA A 237 -6.52 -38.80 -22.26
N GLU A 238 -5.97 -37.75 -22.87
CA GLU A 238 -6.35 -36.36 -22.52
C GLU A 238 -7.83 -36.02 -22.80
N THR A 239 -8.50 -36.78 -23.68
CA THR A 239 -9.92 -36.65 -23.99
C THR A 239 -10.83 -37.15 -22.88
N TYR A 240 -10.33 -37.98 -21.95
CA TYR A 240 -11.13 -38.50 -20.84
C TYR A 240 -11.46 -37.40 -19.82
N TRP A 241 -12.72 -37.34 -19.40
CA TRP A 241 -13.22 -36.31 -18.47
C TRP A 241 -12.97 -36.62 -16.99
N GLY A 242 -12.49 -37.84 -16.66
CA GLY A 242 -12.26 -38.27 -15.30
C GLY A 242 -13.51 -38.75 -14.56
N ASN A 243 -13.28 -39.54 -13.51
CA ASN A 243 -14.29 -40.04 -12.58
C ASN A 243 -13.88 -39.66 -11.16
N VAL A 244 -14.32 -38.47 -10.73
CA VAL A 244 -13.96 -37.85 -9.45
C VAL A 244 -15.21 -37.78 -8.57
N ASN A 245 -15.07 -38.22 -7.32
CA ASN A 245 -16.05 -37.97 -6.26
C ASN A 245 -15.93 -36.49 -5.84
N PRO A 246 -16.99 -35.65 -5.92
CA PRO A 246 -16.91 -34.23 -5.54
C PRO A 246 -17.09 -33.97 -4.04
N ILE A 247 -17.51 -34.96 -3.25
CA ILE A 247 -17.76 -34.84 -1.80
C ILE A 247 -16.79 -35.67 -0.93
N GLY A 248 -15.84 -36.37 -1.55
CA GLY A 248 -14.84 -37.18 -0.88
C GLY A 248 -13.76 -36.37 -0.16
N VAL A 249 -12.98 -37.03 0.70
CA VAL A 249 -11.93 -36.39 1.52
C VAL A 249 -10.73 -35.86 0.70
N ARG A 250 -10.66 -36.21 -0.59
CA ARG A 250 -9.62 -35.78 -1.54
C ARG A 250 -10.10 -34.71 -2.53
N SER A 251 -11.41 -34.52 -2.65
CA SER A 251 -12.05 -33.66 -3.67
C SER A 251 -11.56 -32.22 -3.67
N CYS A 252 -11.09 -31.70 -2.53
CA CYS A 252 -10.48 -30.38 -2.42
C CYS A 252 -9.31 -30.17 -3.41
N TYR A 253 -8.50 -31.20 -3.64
CA TYR A 253 -7.40 -31.13 -4.61
C TYR A 253 -7.87 -31.48 -6.03
N ASP A 254 -8.68 -32.54 -6.16
CA ASP A 254 -9.13 -33.08 -7.44
C ASP A 254 -10.02 -32.08 -8.19
N GLU A 255 -11.06 -31.56 -7.54
CA GLU A 255 -11.92 -30.49 -8.07
C GLU A 255 -11.23 -29.13 -8.10
N GLY A 256 -10.26 -28.89 -7.21
CA GLY A 256 -9.40 -27.71 -7.26
C GLY A 256 -8.63 -27.62 -8.58
N LYS A 257 -8.11 -28.75 -9.09
CA LYS A 257 -7.44 -28.84 -10.39
C LYS A 257 -8.41 -28.79 -11.57
N ARG A 258 -9.56 -29.48 -11.50
CA ARG A 258 -10.61 -29.41 -12.53
C ARG A 258 -11.13 -27.98 -12.71
N THR A 259 -11.41 -27.28 -11.61
CA THR A 259 -11.81 -25.87 -11.62
C THR A 259 -10.74 -24.97 -12.23
N ALA A 260 -9.45 -25.21 -11.94
CA ALA A 260 -8.35 -24.47 -12.54
C ALA A 260 -8.24 -24.68 -14.06
N GLU A 261 -8.44 -25.91 -14.56
CA GLU A 261 -8.51 -26.18 -16.00
C GLU A 261 -9.69 -25.46 -16.66
N THR A 262 -10.89 -25.52 -16.06
CA THR A 262 -12.09 -24.82 -16.55
C THR A 262 -11.86 -23.31 -16.66
N LEU A 263 -11.40 -22.66 -15.57
CA LEU A 263 -11.09 -21.22 -15.59
C LEU A 263 -10.06 -20.85 -16.66
N THR A 264 -9.03 -21.68 -16.82
CA THR A 264 -7.97 -21.45 -17.83
C THR A 264 -8.52 -21.53 -19.25
N MET A 265 -9.38 -22.50 -19.54
CA MET A 265 -10.02 -22.64 -20.86
C MET A 265 -11.10 -21.58 -21.11
N ASP A 266 -11.79 -21.08 -20.08
CA ASP A 266 -12.75 -19.98 -20.22
C ASP A 266 -12.06 -18.64 -20.47
N TYR A 267 -10.92 -18.37 -19.82
CA TYR A 267 -10.08 -17.22 -20.14
C TYR A 267 -9.48 -17.32 -21.55
N HIS A 268 -9.13 -18.52 -22.03
CA HIS A 268 -8.74 -18.72 -23.42
C HIS A 268 -9.91 -18.41 -24.38
N ARG A 269 -11.07 -19.05 -24.21
CA ARG A 269 -12.24 -18.92 -25.09
C ARG A 269 -12.83 -17.51 -25.11
N GLY A 270 -13.04 -16.91 -23.94
CA GLY A 270 -13.72 -15.62 -23.79
C GLY A 270 -12.82 -14.39 -23.97
N LEU A 271 -11.51 -14.51 -23.69
CA LEU A 271 -10.60 -13.36 -23.67
C LEU A 271 -9.39 -13.51 -24.60
N GLY A 272 -9.17 -14.69 -25.20
CA GLY A 272 -8.12 -14.93 -26.19
C GLY A 272 -6.71 -15.01 -25.61
N ILE A 273 -6.56 -15.39 -24.33
CA ILE A 273 -5.25 -15.58 -23.70
C ILE A 273 -4.61 -16.87 -24.20
N GLU A 274 -3.33 -16.84 -24.56
CA GLU A 274 -2.59 -18.06 -24.91
C GLU A 274 -2.36 -18.93 -23.67
N ALA A 275 -3.15 -20.01 -23.56
CA ALA A 275 -3.11 -20.93 -22.44
C ALA A 275 -2.53 -22.31 -22.83
N ARG A 276 -1.83 -22.94 -21.89
CA ARG A 276 -1.30 -24.31 -21.96
C ARG A 276 -1.66 -25.05 -20.67
N ILE A 277 -2.02 -26.32 -20.75
CA ILE A 277 -2.36 -27.14 -19.58
C ILE A 277 -1.48 -28.40 -19.58
N ALA A 278 -0.60 -28.52 -18.59
CA ALA A 278 0.18 -29.74 -18.35
C ALA A 278 -0.55 -30.61 -17.33
N ARG A 279 -0.95 -31.84 -17.68
CA ARG A 279 -1.46 -32.83 -16.73
C ARG A 279 -0.30 -33.73 -16.28
N ILE A 280 0.20 -33.46 -15.08
CA ILE A 280 1.41 -34.08 -14.54
C ILE A 280 1.08 -35.40 -13.81
N PHE A 281 1.77 -36.48 -14.16
CA PHE A 281 1.72 -37.77 -13.46
C PHE A 281 2.81 -37.86 -12.38
N ASN A 282 2.80 -38.93 -11.55
CA ASN A 282 3.64 -39.02 -10.36
C ASN A 282 5.13 -38.79 -10.68
N THR A 283 5.65 -37.68 -10.15
CA THR A 283 7.03 -37.24 -10.40
C THR A 283 7.87 -37.34 -9.12
N TYR A 284 9.08 -37.86 -9.25
CA TYR A 284 10.05 -38.06 -8.15
C TYR A 284 11.45 -37.53 -8.54
N GLY A 285 12.31 -37.29 -7.55
CA GLY A 285 13.68 -36.80 -7.76
C GLY A 285 14.25 -35.99 -6.58
N PRO A 286 15.48 -35.44 -6.75
CA PRO A 286 16.14 -34.61 -5.74
C PRO A 286 15.36 -33.34 -5.37
N ARG A 287 15.57 -32.80 -4.16
CA ARG A 287 14.82 -31.66 -3.56
C ARG A 287 13.33 -31.93 -3.27
N MET A 288 12.82 -33.14 -3.49
CA MET A 288 11.52 -33.55 -2.97
C MET A 288 11.52 -33.51 -1.43
N CYS A 289 10.39 -33.19 -0.80
CA CYS A 289 10.28 -33.24 0.66
C CYS A 289 10.43 -34.69 1.15
N ILE A 290 11.01 -34.87 2.33
CA ILE A 290 11.32 -36.21 2.87
C ILE A 290 10.03 -36.87 3.34
N ASP A 291 9.27 -36.16 4.17
CA ASP A 291 7.99 -36.62 4.74
C ASP A 291 6.79 -36.06 3.93
N ASP A 292 6.86 -36.15 2.60
CA ASP A 292 5.86 -35.58 1.69
C ASP A 292 4.53 -36.36 1.65
N GLY A 293 4.48 -37.56 2.23
CA GLY A 293 3.30 -38.42 2.21
C GLY A 293 3.06 -39.16 0.89
N ARG A 294 3.90 -38.95 -0.13
CA ARG A 294 3.89 -39.72 -1.39
C ARG A 294 4.71 -41.02 -1.23
N VAL A 295 4.28 -42.08 -1.94
CA VAL A 295 4.84 -43.43 -1.81
C VAL A 295 6.37 -43.48 -1.98
N VAL A 296 6.92 -42.88 -3.04
CA VAL A 296 8.37 -42.91 -3.33
C VAL A 296 9.20 -42.20 -2.26
N SER A 297 8.75 -41.04 -1.76
CA SER A 297 9.46 -40.34 -0.67
C SER A 297 9.40 -41.12 0.63
N ASN A 298 8.22 -41.68 0.97
CA ASN A 298 8.03 -42.42 2.21
C ASN A 298 8.89 -43.69 2.22
N PHE A 299 8.92 -44.48 1.14
CA PHE A 299 9.76 -45.68 1.06
C PHE A 299 11.26 -45.35 1.15
N VAL A 300 11.72 -44.31 0.46
CA VAL A 300 13.14 -43.88 0.52
C VAL A 300 13.49 -43.37 1.93
N ALA A 301 12.60 -42.61 2.58
CA ALA A 301 12.79 -42.12 3.94
C ALA A 301 12.79 -43.26 4.97
N GLN A 302 11.82 -44.18 4.90
CA GLN A 302 11.70 -45.35 5.77
C GLN A 302 12.94 -46.24 5.67
N ALA A 303 13.35 -46.61 4.44
CA ALA A 303 14.56 -47.40 4.22
C ALA A 303 15.83 -46.72 4.74
N LEU A 304 15.98 -45.39 4.57
CA LEU A 304 17.12 -44.64 5.12
C LEU A 304 17.09 -44.53 6.65
N ARG A 305 15.90 -44.50 7.27
CA ARG A 305 15.70 -44.50 8.73
C ARG A 305 15.74 -45.90 9.37
N LYS A 306 15.81 -46.97 8.56
CA LYS A 306 15.66 -48.38 8.96
C LYS A 306 14.28 -48.73 9.55
N GLU A 307 13.25 -48.00 9.11
CA GLU A 307 11.84 -48.28 9.39
C GLU A 307 11.29 -49.29 8.37
N PRO A 308 10.24 -50.07 8.71
CA PRO A 308 9.57 -50.94 7.73
C PRO A 308 8.89 -50.13 6.62
N LEU A 309 8.92 -50.68 5.40
CA LEU A 309 8.27 -50.12 4.21
C LEU A 309 6.75 -50.36 4.30
N THR A 310 5.97 -49.30 4.47
CA THR A 310 4.52 -49.42 4.70
C THR A 310 3.73 -49.43 3.38
N VAL A 311 3.29 -50.62 2.95
CA VAL A 311 2.43 -50.80 1.76
C VAL A 311 0.95 -50.76 2.18
N TYR A 312 0.15 -49.96 1.48
CA TYR A 312 -1.30 -49.86 1.73
C TYR A 312 -2.09 -50.80 0.81
N GLY A 313 -3.01 -51.57 1.39
CA GLY A 313 -3.76 -52.64 0.73
C GLY A 313 -2.86 -53.80 0.26
N ASP A 314 -3.35 -54.60 -0.69
CA ASP A 314 -2.65 -55.76 -1.28
C ASP A 314 -1.35 -55.42 -2.06
N GLY A 315 -0.99 -54.14 -2.21
CA GLY A 315 0.18 -53.71 -2.99
C GLY A 315 0.10 -53.89 -4.51
N LYS A 316 -0.94 -54.57 -5.03
CA LYS A 316 -1.25 -54.75 -6.47
C LYS A 316 -1.63 -53.46 -7.22
N GLN A 317 -1.74 -52.33 -6.52
CA GLN A 317 -2.15 -51.04 -7.06
C GLN A 317 -1.05 -50.53 -8.01
N THR A 318 -1.42 -50.02 -9.20
CA THR A 318 -0.43 -49.63 -10.21
C THR A 318 -0.28 -48.12 -10.37
N ARG A 319 0.96 -47.67 -10.58
CA ARG A 319 1.31 -46.27 -10.85
C ARG A 319 2.45 -46.17 -11.86
N SER A 320 2.38 -45.12 -12.67
CA SER A 320 3.50 -44.62 -13.48
C SER A 320 4.40 -43.68 -12.68
N PHE A 321 5.72 -43.73 -12.89
CA PHE A 321 6.69 -42.84 -12.23
C PHE A 321 7.62 -42.15 -13.22
N GLN A 322 7.70 -40.82 -13.14
CA GLN A 322 8.54 -39.97 -13.99
C GLN A 322 9.61 -39.23 -13.19
N PHE A 323 10.79 -39.06 -13.76
CA PHE A 323 11.87 -38.28 -13.13
C PHE A 323 11.73 -36.77 -13.42
N VAL A 324 12.12 -35.93 -12.47
CA VAL A 324 11.86 -34.48 -12.51
C VAL A 324 12.49 -33.74 -13.70
N SER A 325 13.67 -34.14 -14.20
CA SER A 325 14.29 -33.47 -15.35
C SER A 325 13.46 -33.64 -16.63
N ASP A 326 12.88 -34.82 -16.83
CA ASP A 326 12.04 -35.11 -17.99
C ASP A 326 10.75 -34.30 -17.94
N LEU A 327 10.20 -34.07 -16.73
CA LEU A 327 9.05 -33.19 -16.53
C LEU A 327 9.36 -31.73 -16.90
N VAL A 328 10.47 -31.18 -16.40
CA VAL A 328 10.86 -29.79 -16.65
C VAL A 328 11.08 -29.53 -18.15
N GLU A 329 11.73 -30.46 -18.86
CA GLU A 329 11.90 -30.37 -20.31
C GLU A 329 10.53 -30.43 -21.04
N GLY A 330 9.59 -31.26 -20.57
CA GLY A 330 8.23 -31.31 -21.11
C GLY A 330 7.43 -30.01 -20.89
N LEU A 331 7.54 -29.40 -19.70
CA LEU A 331 6.92 -28.12 -19.38
C LEU A 331 7.45 -26.97 -20.25
N ILE A 332 8.75 -26.94 -20.51
CA ILE A 332 9.37 -25.92 -21.37
C ILE A 332 8.89 -26.07 -22.82
N ARG A 333 8.91 -27.29 -23.38
CA ARG A 333 8.43 -27.53 -24.74
C ARG A 333 6.94 -27.24 -24.92
N LEU A 334 6.12 -27.58 -23.93
CA LEU A 334 4.69 -27.24 -23.94
C LEU A 334 4.45 -25.73 -23.92
N MET A 335 5.28 -24.96 -23.19
CA MET A 335 5.19 -23.50 -23.17
C MET A 335 5.68 -22.87 -24.48
N GLU A 336 6.67 -23.45 -25.13
CA GLU A 336 7.19 -22.98 -26.42
C GLU A 336 6.25 -23.33 -27.58
N GLY A 337 5.62 -24.51 -27.57
CA GLY A 337 4.71 -24.96 -28.62
C GLY A 337 3.41 -24.16 -28.74
N ASP A 338 2.81 -24.18 -29.93
CA ASP A 338 1.63 -23.37 -30.27
C ASP A 338 0.28 -24.04 -29.94
N HIS A 339 0.30 -25.32 -29.57
CA HIS A 339 -0.90 -26.12 -29.32
C HIS A 339 -1.62 -25.74 -28.03
N VAL A 340 -2.93 -25.45 -28.12
CA VAL A 340 -3.80 -25.16 -26.98
C VAL A 340 -4.39 -26.45 -26.40
N GLY A 341 -4.60 -26.47 -25.08
CA GLY A 341 -5.32 -27.52 -24.35
C GLY A 341 -4.44 -28.39 -23.45
N PRO A 342 -5.01 -29.50 -22.91
CA PRO A 342 -4.30 -30.41 -22.03
C PRO A 342 -3.32 -31.33 -22.77
N PHE A 343 -2.19 -31.62 -22.12
CA PHE A 343 -1.19 -32.60 -22.51
C PHE A 343 -0.79 -33.44 -21.30
N ASN A 344 -0.78 -34.76 -21.44
CA ASN A 344 -0.28 -35.67 -20.42
C ASN A 344 1.26 -35.64 -20.42
N LEU A 345 1.85 -35.26 -19.29
CA LEU A 345 3.29 -35.40 -19.02
C LEU A 345 3.46 -36.49 -17.97
N GLY A 346 3.82 -37.69 -18.43
CA GLY A 346 3.96 -38.87 -17.61
C GLY A 346 4.82 -39.96 -18.26
N ASN A 347 5.14 -41.00 -17.49
CA ASN A 347 5.85 -42.18 -17.98
C ASN A 347 4.84 -43.30 -18.32
N PRO A 348 4.83 -43.88 -19.53
CA PRO A 348 3.99 -45.03 -19.84
C PRO A 348 4.45 -46.33 -19.15
N GLY A 349 5.66 -46.35 -18.59
CA GLY A 349 6.14 -47.41 -17.70
C GLY A 349 5.36 -47.42 -16.38
N GLU A 350 4.68 -48.52 -16.12
CA GLU A 350 3.78 -48.74 -14.99
C GLU A 350 4.38 -49.80 -14.06
N PHE A 351 4.24 -49.58 -12.75
CA PHE A 351 4.80 -50.43 -11.70
C PHE A 351 3.74 -50.70 -10.63
N THR A 352 3.76 -51.89 -10.02
CA THR A 352 2.99 -52.18 -8.79
C THR A 352 3.66 -51.52 -7.57
N MET A 353 2.91 -51.37 -6.47
CA MET A 353 3.50 -50.83 -5.21
C MET A 353 4.49 -51.82 -4.59
N LEU A 354 4.32 -53.13 -4.83
CA LEU A 354 5.26 -54.18 -4.44
C LEU A 354 6.57 -54.09 -5.24
N GLU A 355 6.51 -54.06 -6.56
CA GLU A 355 7.71 -53.87 -7.42
C GLU A 355 8.49 -52.60 -7.04
N LEU A 356 7.78 -51.51 -6.70
CA LEU A 356 8.43 -50.29 -6.22
C LEU A 356 9.13 -50.52 -4.88
N ALA A 357 8.48 -51.17 -3.91
CA ALA A 357 9.07 -51.46 -2.60
C ALA A 357 10.31 -52.37 -2.74
N GLU A 358 10.24 -53.42 -3.56
CA GLU A 358 11.35 -54.31 -3.89
C GLU A 358 12.52 -53.56 -4.54
N VAL A 359 12.26 -52.65 -5.50
CA VAL A 359 13.31 -51.83 -6.12
C VAL A 359 13.95 -50.85 -5.12
N VAL A 360 13.20 -50.31 -4.15
CA VAL A 360 13.77 -49.50 -3.07
C VAL A 360 14.63 -50.35 -2.13
N GLN A 361 14.15 -51.55 -1.77
CA GLN A 361 14.86 -52.54 -0.94
C GLN A 361 16.17 -53.01 -1.61
N GLU A 362 16.18 -53.26 -2.93
CA GLU A 362 17.38 -53.60 -3.70
C GLU A 362 18.46 -52.49 -3.66
N ILE A 363 18.04 -51.22 -3.64
CA ILE A 363 18.91 -50.05 -3.83
C ILE A 363 19.41 -49.45 -2.50
N ILE A 364 18.64 -49.54 -1.41
CA ILE A 364 18.95 -48.86 -0.14
C ILE A 364 19.36 -49.85 0.95
N ASP A 365 18.50 -50.81 1.29
CA ASP A 365 18.75 -51.83 2.31
C ASP A 365 17.95 -53.11 1.98
N ARG A 366 18.66 -54.18 1.64
CA ARG A 366 18.06 -55.47 1.29
C ARG A 366 17.31 -56.13 2.46
N ASN A 367 17.58 -55.70 3.70
CA ASN A 367 16.96 -56.25 4.91
C ASN A 367 15.71 -55.46 5.36
N ALA A 368 15.29 -54.43 4.63
CA ALA A 368 14.08 -53.67 4.97
C ALA A 368 12.84 -54.57 4.97
N ARG A 369 12.08 -54.57 6.07
CA ARG A 369 10.84 -55.34 6.19
C ARG A 369 9.69 -54.59 5.53
N ILE A 370 8.79 -55.30 4.85
CA ILE A 370 7.56 -54.72 4.28
C ILE A 370 6.40 -54.97 5.26
N GLU A 371 5.63 -53.93 5.58
CA GLU A 371 4.47 -53.97 6.48
C GLU A 371 3.21 -53.55 5.72
N PHE A 372 2.14 -54.34 5.81
CA PHE A 372 0.87 -54.07 5.14
C PHE A 372 -0.11 -53.32 6.05
N ARG A 373 -0.76 -52.28 5.53
CA ARG A 373 -1.74 -51.44 6.24
C ARG A 373 -3.06 -51.33 5.46
N PRO A 374 -4.21 -51.07 6.13
CA PRO A 374 -5.50 -50.90 5.45
C PRO A 374 -5.44 -49.75 4.43
N ASN A 375 -6.12 -49.90 3.29
CA ASN A 375 -6.05 -48.92 2.20
C ASN A 375 -6.66 -47.55 2.62
N THR A 376 -6.20 -46.48 1.99
CA THR A 376 -6.78 -45.14 2.22
C THR A 376 -8.05 -44.97 1.36
N GLU A 377 -9.09 -44.37 1.92
CA GLU A 377 -10.32 -44.03 1.21
C GLU A 377 -10.03 -43.14 -0.01
N ASP A 378 -10.76 -43.37 -1.11
CA ASP A 378 -10.60 -42.71 -2.41
C ASP A 378 -9.15 -42.76 -3.01
N ASP A 379 -8.28 -43.73 -2.66
CA ASP A 379 -7.04 -43.93 -3.41
C ASP A 379 -7.29 -44.68 -4.74
N PRO A 380 -6.79 -44.18 -5.90
CA PRO A 380 -7.07 -44.77 -7.21
C PRO A 380 -6.51 -46.19 -7.36
N HIS A 381 -7.14 -47.04 -8.15
CA HIS A 381 -6.63 -48.40 -8.32
C HIS A 381 -5.47 -48.46 -9.33
N LYS A 382 -5.54 -47.69 -10.42
CA LYS A 382 -4.57 -47.73 -11.54
C LYS A 382 -4.31 -46.36 -12.15
N ARG A 383 -3.06 -46.05 -12.51
CA ARG A 383 -2.70 -44.79 -13.19
C ARG A 383 -1.58 -44.95 -14.22
N LYS A 384 -1.93 -44.83 -15.50
CA LYS A 384 -1.04 -44.90 -16.66
C LYS A 384 -1.41 -43.83 -17.71
N PRO A 385 -0.51 -42.88 -18.01
CA PRO A 385 -0.75 -41.87 -19.04
C PRO A 385 -0.73 -42.49 -20.44
N ASP A 386 -1.62 -42.03 -21.31
CA ASP A 386 -1.32 -42.01 -22.74
C ASP A 386 -0.51 -40.73 -23.04
N ILE A 387 0.65 -40.88 -23.70
CA ILE A 387 1.54 -39.77 -24.10
C ILE A 387 1.68 -39.63 -25.62
N THR A 388 0.83 -40.30 -26.41
CA THR A 388 0.87 -40.29 -27.88
C THR A 388 0.85 -38.85 -28.43
N LYS A 389 -0.01 -38.01 -27.85
CA LYS A 389 -0.13 -36.58 -28.19
C LYS A 389 1.15 -35.78 -27.90
N ALA A 390 1.80 -36.02 -26.75
CA ALA A 390 3.03 -35.35 -26.37
C ALA A 390 4.23 -35.79 -27.26
N LYS A 391 4.28 -37.08 -27.64
CA LYS A 391 5.29 -37.57 -28.60
C LYS A 391 5.14 -36.93 -29.97
N GLN A 392 3.92 -36.91 -30.51
CA GLN A 392 3.65 -36.40 -31.87
C GLN A 392 3.81 -34.88 -31.98
N LEU A 393 3.32 -34.10 -31.00
CA LEU A 393 3.25 -32.64 -31.11
C LEU A 393 4.39 -31.89 -30.41
N LEU A 394 4.99 -32.46 -29.35
CA LEU A 394 6.07 -31.81 -28.58
C LEU A 394 7.44 -32.46 -28.80
N GLY A 395 7.52 -33.57 -29.57
CA GLY A 395 8.73 -34.37 -29.73
C GLY A 395 9.30 -34.86 -28.39
N TRP A 396 8.43 -35.04 -27.39
CA TRP A 396 8.82 -35.29 -25.99
C TRP A 396 8.48 -36.71 -25.55
N GLU A 397 9.43 -37.34 -24.87
CA GLU A 397 9.25 -38.61 -24.16
C GLU A 397 10.21 -38.68 -22.96
N PRO A 398 9.87 -39.40 -21.89
CA PRO A 398 10.74 -39.59 -20.74
C PRO A 398 11.95 -40.48 -21.08
N ARG A 399 13.11 -40.15 -20.52
CA ARG A 399 14.40 -40.79 -20.80
C ARG A 399 15.00 -41.47 -19.57
N VAL A 400 14.66 -41.01 -18.37
CA VAL A 400 15.25 -41.53 -17.12
C VAL A 400 14.36 -42.64 -16.54
N THR A 401 14.89 -43.86 -16.55
CA THR A 401 14.21 -45.02 -15.94
C THR A 401 14.28 -44.97 -14.41
N LEU A 402 13.31 -45.62 -13.74
CA LEU A 402 13.20 -45.65 -12.27
C LEU A 402 14.52 -46.09 -11.58
N ARG A 403 15.13 -47.17 -12.07
CA ARG A 403 16.42 -47.69 -11.58
C ARG A 403 17.59 -46.72 -11.74
N LYS A 404 17.54 -45.76 -12.67
CA LYS A 404 18.56 -44.70 -12.85
C LYS A 404 18.27 -43.44 -12.03
N GLY A 405 17.01 -43.04 -11.90
CA GLY A 405 16.62 -41.83 -11.18
C GLY A 405 16.63 -41.99 -9.65
N LEU A 406 16.29 -43.17 -9.12
CA LEU A 406 16.17 -43.39 -7.68
C LEU A 406 17.50 -43.16 -6.91
N PRO A 407 18.67 -43.65 -7.37
CA PRO A 407 19.95 -43.39 -6.68
C PRO A 407 20.29 -41.90 -6.51
N LEU A 408 19.89 -41.04 -7.46
CA LEU A 408 20.09 -39.59 -7.37
C LEU A 408 19.25 -38.96 -6.25
N MET A 409 18.00 -39.42 -6.09
CA MET A 409 17.12 -39.02 -4.98
C MET A 409 17.64 -39.54 -3.64
N VAL A 410 18.13 -40.78 -3.59
CA VAL A 410 18.72 -41.39 -2.37
C VAL A 410 19.97 -40.64 -1.91
N ALA A 411 20.85 -40.23 -2.83
CA ALA A 411 22.05 -39.46 -2.49
C ALA A 411 21.71 -38.10 -1.86
N ASP A 412 20.75 -37.39 -2.44
CA ASP A 412 20.23 -36.10 -1.94
C ASP A 412 19.51 -36.26 -0.59
N PHE A 413 18.67 -37.29 -0.41
CA PHE A 413 18.03 -37.59 0.88
C PHE A 413 19.07 -37.96 1.95
N ARG A 414 20.08 -38.79 1.62
CA ARG A 414 21.16 -39.15 2.53
C ARG A 414 21.98 -37.92 2.97
N HIS A 415 22.26 -36.99 2.06
CA HIS A 415 22.89 -35.71 2.40
C HIS A 415 22.02 -34.89 3.36
N ARG A 416 20.72 -34.75 3.07
CA ARG A 416 19.80 -33.93 3.89
C ARG A 416 19.37 -34.55 5.22
N ILE A 417 19.62 -35.85 5.44
CA ILE A 417 19.33 -36.57 6.70
C ILE A 417 20.59 -36.71 7.57
N PHE A 418 21.78 -36.90 6.98
CA PHE A 418 23.01 -37.25 7.71
C PHE A 418 24.18 -36.26 7.52
N GLY A 419 24.04 -35.24 6.65
CA GLY A 419 25.14 -34.33 6.27
C GLY A 419 25.70 -33.50 7.43
N ASP A 420 24.81 -32.95 8.27
CA ASP A 420 25.15 -32.00 9.33
C ASP A 420 26.13 -32.56 10.38
N GLN A 421 26.22 -33.89 10.54
CA GLN A 421 27.14 -34.51 11.49
C GLN A 421 28.62 -34.45 11.06
N LYS A 422 28.93 -34.33 9.76
CA LYS A 422 30.32 -34.30 9.29
C LYS A 422 30.96 -32.92 9.39
N GLU A 423 30.21 -31.84 9.18
CA GLU A 423 30.76 -30.48 9.32
C GLU A 423 31.01 -30.14 10.79
N ALA A 424 30.13 -30.57 11.71
CA ALA A 424 30.35 -30.43 13.15
C ALA A 424 31.60 -31.21 13.64
N ALA A 425 31.86 -32.40 13.09
CA ALA A 425 33.06 -33.18 13.42
C ALA A 425 34.35 -32.58 12.82
N ALA A 426 34.29 -31.97 11.64
CA ALA A 426 35.43 -31.31 11.01
C ALA A 426 35.78 -29.95 11.66
N ALA A 427 34.78 -29.21 12.17
CA ALA A 427 34.98 -27.92 12.82
C ALA A 427 35.52 -28.00 14.26
N GLY A 428 35.52 -29.19 14.89
CA GLY A 428 36.00 -29.40 16.26
C GLY A 428 37.46 -29.80 16.42
N GLY A 429 38.22 -29.96 15.32
CA GLY A 429 39.58 -30.50 15.33
C GLY A 429 40.70 -29.46 15.40
N GLY A 430 40.94 -28.86 16.57
CA GLY A 430 42.11 -27.99 16.77
C GLY A 430 42.28 -27.43 18.19
N GLY A 431 43.24 -27.97 18.94
CA GLY A 431 43.67 -27.45 20.25
C GLY A 431 44.01 -28.55 21.26
N ASP A 432 45.28 -28.66 21.65
CA ASP A 432 45.79 -29.67 22.58
C ASP A 432 45.23 -29.58 24.00
N ALA A 433 45.11 -30.73 24.67
CA ALA A 433 45.44 -30.86 26.09
C ALA A 433 45.84 -32.30 26.46
N THR A 434 46.96 -32.43 27.15
CA THR A 434 47.53 -33.70 27.63
C THR A 434 46.89 -34.21 28.92
N SER A 435 46.82 -35.53 29.05
CA SER A 435 46.96 -36.33 30.29
C SER A 435 46.07 -36.09 31.55
N SER A 436 45.38 -37.18 31.92
CA SER A 436 45.38 -37.84 33.26
C SER A 436 44.20 -37.72 34.25
N SER A 437 44.01 -38.81 35.03
CA SER A 437 43.06 -39.06 36.14
C SER A 437 41.55 -39.06 35.78
N ILE A 438 40.82 -40.18 35.77
CA ILE A 438 40.42 -41.14 36.85
C ILE A 438 39.30 -40.59 37.77
N GLY A 439 38.13 -41.25 37.77
CA GLY A 439 37.10 -41.10 38.81
C GLY A 439 35.64 -41.34 38.36
N LYS A 440 35.08 -42.55 38.57
CA LYS A 440 33.62 -42.82 38.58
C LYS A 440 33.05 -42.56 39.99
N PRO A 441 31.75 -42.22 40.17
CA PRO A 441 30.62 -43.18 40.16
C PRO A 441 29.44 -42.69 39.26
N GLN A 442 28.55 -43.51 38.69
CA GLN A 442 27.64 -44.57 39.15
C GLN A 442 26.32 -44.09 39.82
N SER A 443 25.19 -44.71 39.41
CA SER A 443 23.79 -44.64 39.92
C SER A 443 23.08 -43.26 39.88
N ASN A 444 21.90 -43.09 39.27
CA ASN A 444 20.70 -43.92 39.48
C ASN A 444 19.75 -44.03 38.27
N LEU A 445 19.00 -45.14 38.23
CA LEU A 445 17.76 -45.33 37.45
C LEU A 445 16.54 -44.76 38.21
N GLY A 446 15.45 -44.47 37.48
CA GLY A 446 14.18 -44.01 38.07
C GLY A 446 13.31 -43.26 37.04
N LEU A 447 12.99 -43.87 35.89
CA LEU A 447 11.75 -44.62 35.63
C LEU A 447 10.48 -43.74 35.53
N ALA A 448 9.99 -43.60 34.29
CA ALA A 448 8.61 -43.43 33.85
C ALA A 448 7.66 -42.44 34.56
N VAL A 449 7.22 -41.42 33.81
CA VAL A 449 5.80 -41.02 33.80
C VAL A 449 5.22 -41.28 32.41
N VAL A 450 4.15 -42.07 32.39
CA VAL A 450 3.47 -42.54 31.19
C VAL A 450 2.48 -41.49 30.71
N LEU A 451 2.63 -41.01 29.48
CA LEU A 451 1.60 -40.22 28.78
C LEU A 451 0.48 -41.17 28.33
N ARG A 452 -0.38 -41.55 29.28
CA ARG A 452 -1.58 -42.35 29.02
C ARG A 452 -2.64 -41.45 28.39
N SER A 453 -2.98 -41.76 27.15
CA SER A 453 -4.24 -41.34 26.56
C SER A 453 -5.41 -41.83 27.41
N GLN A 454 -6.30 -40.94 27.81
CA GLN A 454 -7.63 -41.29 28.28
C GLN A 454 -8.67 -40.64 27.38
N LEU A 455 -9.35 -41.50 26.62
CA LEU A 455 -10.56 -41.15 25.88
C LEU A 455 -11.66 -40.80 26.89
N ALA A 456 -12.21 -39.59 26.79
CA ALA A 456 -13.53 -39.27 27.34
C ALA A 456 -14.53 -39.28 26.17
N LEU A 457 -15.09 -40.46 25.90
CA LEU A 457 -16.29 -40.59 25.07
C LEU A 457 -17.46 -39.96 25.83
N HIS A 458 -18.00 -38.86 25.31
CA HIS A 458 -19.36 -38.42 25.65
C HIS A 458 -20.21 -38.43 24.40
N SER A 459 -20.89 -39.55 24.19
CA SER A 459 -21.97 -39.71 23.25
C SER A 459 -23.15 -38.81 23.66
N ILE A 460 -23.50 -37.81 22.84
CA ILE A 460 -24.80 -37.17 22.91
C ILE A 460 -25.58 -37.58 21.65
N SER A 461 -26.46 -38.55 21.84
CA SER A 461 -27.47 -38.96 20.87
C SER A 461 -28.47 -37.84 20.66
N PHE A 462 -28.66 -37.40 19.42
CA PHE A 462 -29.85 -36.63 19.02
C PHE A 462 -30.71 -37.47 18.08
N THR A 463 -31.57 -38.30 18.68
CA THR A 463 -32.64 -39.01 17.98
C THR A 463 -33.91 -38.15 17.96
N GLY A 464 -34.36 -37.79 16.75
CA GLY A 464 -35.77 -37.51 16.46
C GLY A 464 -36.29 -36.12 16.79
N LEU A 465 -36.66 -35.38 15.74
CA LEU A 465 -38.06 -34.95 15.56
C LEU A 465 -38.36 -34.73 14.07
N ASN A 466 -39.62 -34.98 13.70
CA ASN A 466 -40.02 -35.26 12.33
C ASN A 466 -40.33 -34.02 11.48
N ILE A 467 -39.98 -34.14 10.20
CA ILE A 467 -40.77 -33.78 9.00
C ILE A 467 -42.11 -33.06 9.26
N THR A 468 -42.25 -31.86 8.72
CA THR A 468 -43.46 -31.46 7.98
C THR A 468 -43.08 -30.77 6.67
N SER A 469 -43.48 -31.38 5.55
CA SER A 469 -43.39 -30.84 4.19
C SER A 469 -44.31 -29.62 3.99
N GLY A 470 -43.90 -28.64 3.17
CA GLY A 470 -44.69 -27.41 3.00
C GLY A 470 -44.36 -26.56 1.76
N ASN A 471 -44.68 -27.09 0.58
CA ASN A 471 -44.93 -26.39 -0.69
C ASN A 471 -43.77 -25.75 -1.50
N THR A 472 -43.99 -25.81 -2.82
CA THR A 472 -43.12 -25.34 -3.90
C THR A 472 -43.55 -23.97 -4.46
N ASP A 473 -42.74 -23.49 -5.41
CA ASP A 473 -43.11 -22.60 -6.53
C ASP A 473 -43.10 -21.06 -6.38
N ASN A 474 -42.45 -20.46 -7.39
CA ASN A 474 -42.67 -19.13 -7.96
C ASN A 474 -42.51 -17.88 -7.07
N LYS A 475 -41.35 -17.22 -7.21
CA LYS A 475 -41.26 -15.94 -7.96
C LYS A 475 -39.82 -15.43 -8.13
N GLU A 476 -39.16 -15.86 -9.22
CA GLU A 476 -38.31 -14.93 -9.96
C GLU A 476 -39.22 -14.02 -10.82
N ARG A 477 -39.42 -12.77 -10.40
CA ARG A 477 -39.82 -11.59 -11.22
C ARG A 477 -40.11 -10.41 -10.29
N GLY A 478 -39.20 -9.44 -10.24
CA GLY A 478 -39.36 -8.26 -9.38
C GLY A 478 -38.10 -7.41 -9.20
N ILE A 479 -37.33 -7.16 -10.28
CA ILE A 479 -36.21 -6.22 -10.22
C ILE A 479 -36.74 -4.79 -10.46
N PHE A 480 -36.23 -3.82 -9.70
CA PHE A 480 -36.50 -2.37 -9.78
C PHE A 480 -37.90 -1.87 -9.40
N LYS A 481 -38.13 -1.70 -8.09
CA LYS A 481 -38.54 -0.42 -7.46
C LYS A 481 -38.63 -0.58 -5.94
N GLU A 482 -37.73 0.06 -5.20
CA GLU A 482 -38.01 0.83 -3.98
C GLU A 482 -36.71 1.30 -3.32
N THR A 483 -36.54 2.61 -3.20
CA THR A 483 -35.52 3.24 -2.34
C THR A 483 -36.08 3.37 -0.93
N GLY A 484 -35.77 2.43 -0.04
CA GLY A 484 -36.30 2.42 1.33
C GLY A 484 -35.42 1.67 2.34
N LYS A 485 -35.00 2.38 3.40
CA LYS A 485 -34.37 1.92 4.65
C LYS A 485 -33.90 0.45 4.72
N MET A 486 -32.60 0.19 4.52
CA MET A 486 -31.92 -0.94 5.17
C MET A 486 -31.65 -0.60 6.65
N SER A 487 -32.69 -0.67 7.49
CA SER A 487 -32.51 -0.57 8.94
C SER A 487 -31.72 -1.79 9.44
N ARG A 488 -30.51 -1.57 9.96
CA ARG A 488 -29.68 -2.64 10.54
C ARG A 488 -30.38 -3.19 11.79
N LYS A 489 -30.79 -4.46 11.75
CA LYS A 489 -31.43 -5.16 12.87
C LYS A 489 -30.64 -4.92 14.17
N GLY A 490 -31.29 -4.34 15.19
CA GLY A 490 -30.74 -4.20 16.54
C GLY A 490 -30.15 -2.83 16.92
N LEU A 491 -30.28 -1.79 16.07
CA LEU A 491 -29.93 -0.39 16.40
C LEU A 491 -31.18 0.47 16.48
N MET A 492 -31.36 1.23 17.57
CA MET A 492 -32.53 2.10 17.74
C MET A 492 -32.56 3.23 16.69
N GLU A 493 -33.73 3.60 16.15
CA GLU A 493 -33.85 4.65 15.12
C GLU A 493 -33.90 6.06 15.74
N GLN A 494 -33.44 7.07 14.98
CA GLN A 494 -33.47 8.48 15.37
C GLN A 494 -34.58 9.21 14.60
N ASP A 495 -35.52 9.83 15.31
CA ASP A 495 -36.62 10.60 14.72
C ASP A 495 -36.45 12.11 14.95
N LEU A 496 -36.28 12.89 13.88
CA LEU A 496 -36.14 14.35 13.97
C LEU A 496 -37.37 15.06 14.55
N SER A 497 -38.56 14.47 14.41
CA SER A 497 -39.83 15.05 14.90
C SER A 497 -40.04 14.90 16.41
N LYS A 498 -39.31 13.98 17.07
CA LYS A 498 -39.37 13.74 18.52
C LYS A 498 -38.21 14.42 19.28
N LEU A 499 -37.28 15.03 18.55
CA LEU A 499 -36.03 15.56 19.09
C LEU A 499 -36.25 16.82 19.95
N ASP A 500 -36.24 16.65 21.27
CA ASP A 500 -36.11 17.74 22.23
C ASP A 500 -34.66 17.89 22.68
N VAL A 501 -33.99 18.93 22.17
CA VAL A 501 -32.57 19.21 22.43
C VAL A 501 -32.33 19.54 23.92
N THR A 502 -33.32 20.04 24.65
CA THR A 502 -33.17 20.42 26.06
C THR A 502 -33.13 19.24 27.02
N LYS A 503 -33.71 18.09 26.62
CA LYS A 503 -33.74 16.84 27.40
C LYS A 503 -32.65 15.85 26.97
N LEU A 504 -31.83 16.22 25.98
CA LEU A 504 -30.82 15.34 25.41
C LEU A 504 -29.60 15.22 26.33
N HIS A 505 -29.08 14.01 26.52
CA HIS A 505 -27.86 13.74 27.26
C HIS A 505 -26.93 12.84 26.41
N PRO A 506 -25.59 12.89 26.56
CA PRO A 506 -24.67 12.04 25.80
C PRO A 506 -24.92 10.52 25.97
N LEU A 507 -25.58 10.13 27.07
CA LEU A 507 -25.94 8.73 27.35
C LEU A 507 -27.38 8.37 26.96
N SER A 508 -28.14 9.29 26.35
CA SER A 508 -29.49 8.97 25.84
C SER A 508 -29.41 7.82 24.83
N PRO A 509 -30.27 6.78 24.91
CA PRO A 509 -30.20 5.61 24.05
C PRO A 509 -30.17 5.94 22.54
N GLU A 510 -30.91 6.96 22.11
CA GLU A 510 -30.97 7.46 20.72
C GLU A 510 -29.62 7.95 20.18
N VAL A 511 -28.73 8.38 21.07
CA VAL A 511 -27.41 8.91 20.76
C VAL A 511 -26.38 7.79 20.82
N ILE A 512 -26.23 7.16 21.99
CA ILE A 512 -25.18 6.18 22.28
C ILE A 512 -25.29 4.91 21.40
N SER A 513 -26.50 4.54 20.95
CA SER A 513 -26.71 3.42 20.03
C SER A 513 -25.97 3.61 18.70
N ARG A 514 -25.93 4.84 18.16
CA ARG A 514 -25.42 5.09 16.80
C ARG A 514 -24.12 5.89 16.75
N GLN A 515 -23.92 6.81 17.69
CA GLN A 515 -22.81 7.77 17.69
C GLN A 515 -21.93 7.60 18.93
N ALA A 516 -20.61 7.72 18.74
CA ALA A 516 -19.67 7.89 19.84
C ALA A 516 -19.81 9.28 20.48
N THR A 517 -19.70 9.39 21.80
CA THR A 517 -19.90 10.65 22.52
C THR A 517 -18.65 11.19 23.21
N ILE A 518 -17.55 10.43 23.20
CA ILE A 518 -16.29 10.80 23.82
C ILE A 518 -15.10 10.39 22.94
N ASN A 519 -14.19 11.32 22.70
CA ASN A 519 -12.96 11.13 21.93
C ASN A 519 -11.79 10.75 22.85
N ILE A 520 -11.21 9.57 22.64
CA ILE A 520 -10.06 9.07 23.40
C ILE A 520 -8.85 8.98 22.46
N GLY A 521 -7.79 9.71 22.77
CA GLY A 521 -6.55 9.66 21.99
C GLY A 521 -5.66 8.47 22.32
N THR A 522 -4.94 7.91 21.34
CA THR A 522 -3.76 7.07 21.61
C THR A 522 -2.49 7.83 21.27
N ILE A 523 -1.59 7.94 22.25
CA ILE A 523 -0.35 8.73 22.17
C ILE A 523 0.85 7.89 22.65
N GLY A 524 2.03 8.15 22.10
CA GLY A 524 3.27 7.46 22.48
C GLY A 524 4.25 7.37 21.30
N HIS A 525 5.46 6.85 21.55
CA HIS A 525 6.54 6.76 20.57
C HIS A 525 6.18 5.92 19.33
N VAL A 526 7.03 5.98 18.29
CA VAL A 526 6.95 5.11 17.10
C VAL A 526 7.02 3.64 17.54
N ALA A 527 6.36 2.74 16.80
CA ALA A 527 6.35 1.28 17.05
C ALA A 527 5.83 0.79 18.42
N HIS A 528 5.35 1.66 19.32
CA HIS A 528 4.71 1.28 20.59
C HIS A 528 3.35 0.55 20.44
N GLY A 529 2.82 0.39 19.22
CA GLY A 529 1.59 -0.37 18.96
C GLY A 529 0.26 0.37 19.16
N LYS A 530 0.24 1.70 19.01
CA LYS A 530 -0.97 2.55 19.13
C LYS A 530 -2.15 2.04 18.31
N SER A 531 -1.96 1.94 17.00
CA SER A 531 -2.97 1.40 16.07
C SER A 531 -3.38 -0.04 16.38
N THR A 532 -2.47 -0.85 16.93
CA THR A 532 -2.75 -2.23 17.37
C THR A 532 -3.67 -2.27 18.58
N VAL A 533 -3.46 -1.39 19.58
CA VAL A 533 -4.37 -1.25 20.74
C VAL A 533 -5.75 -0.78 20.28
N VAL A 534 -5.82 0.22 19.40
CA VAL A 534 -7.12 0.67 18.85
C VAL A 534 -7.82 -0.46 18.11
N LYS A 535 -7.11 -1.25 17.30
CA LYS A 535 -7.64 -2.44 16.61
C LYS A 535 -8.04 -3.56 17.58
N ALA A 536 -7.36 -3.72 18.71
CA ALA A 536 -7.71 -4.70 19.73
C ALA A 536 -9.03 -4.36 20.44
N ILE A 537 -9.26 -3.08 20.76
CA ILE A 537 -10.48 -2.59 21.44
C ILE A 537 -11.67 -2.47 20.46
N SER A 538 -11.46 -1.85 19.30
CA SER A 538 -12.57 -1.56 18.35
C SER A 538 -12.84 -2.65 17.33
N GLY A 539 -11.87 -3.54 17.08
CA GLY A 539 -11.87 -4.44 15.92
C GLY A 539 -11.50 -3.77 14.58
N VAL A 540 -11.41 -2.44 14.53
CA VAL A 540 -11.23 -1.67 13.29
C VAL A 540 -9.76 -1.27 13.10
N GLN A 541 -9.26 -1.41 11.88
CA GLN A 541 -7.91 -0.96 11.53
C GLN A 541 -7.92 0.53 11.15
N THR A 542 -7.14 1.33 11.88
CA THR A 542 -7.06 2.80 11.71
C THR A 542 -6.26 3.21 10.48
N VAL A 543 -5.23 2.45 10.13
CA VAL A 543 -4.38 2.67 8.95
C VAL A 543 -5.13 2.28 7.68
N ARG A 544 -5.45 3.27 6.83
CA ARG A 544 -6.25 3.09 5.61
C ARG A 544 -5.55 3.49 4.31
N PHE A 545 -4.49 4.28 4.35
CA PHE A 545 -3.79 4.73 3.13
C PHE A 545 -2.68 3.76 2.73
N LYS A 546 -2.53 3.50 1.41
CA LYS A 546 -1.49 2.61 0.87
C LYS A 546 -0.09 3.02 1.33
N ASN A 547 0.24 4.31 1.28
CA ASN A 547 1.53 4.85 1.71
C ASN A 547 1.82 4.66 3.21
N GLU A 548 0.79 4.55 4.05
CA GLU A 548 0.92 4.28 5.49
C GLU A 548 1.14 2.78 5.74
N LEU A 549 0.41 1.92 5.01
CA LEU A 549 0.59 0.46 5.04
C LEU A 549 1.99 0.06 4.56
N GLU A 550 2.48 0.64 3.47
CA GLU A 550 3.82 0.39 2.92
C GLU A 550 4.94 0.78 3.90
N ARG A 551 4.75 1.86 4.65
CA ARG A 551 5.75 2.37 5.61
C ARG A 551 5.54 1.86 7.04
N ASN A 552 4.44 1.16 7.32
CA ASN A 552 4.01 0.73 8.66
C ASN A 552 3.98 1.88 9.70
N ILE A 553 3.66 3.10 9.27
CA ILE A 553 3.51 4.27 10.16
C ILE A 553 2.19 5.00 9.89
N THR A 554 1.50 5.37 10.95
CA THR A 554 0.38 6.33 10.93
C THR A 554 0.92 7.69 10.53
N ILE A 555 0.46 8.26 9.41
CA ILE A 555 0.86 9.59 8.93
C ILE A 555 -0.24 10.61 9.23
N LYS A 556 -1.47 10.27 8.83
CA LYS A 556 -2.68 11.03 9.13
C LYS A 556 -3.33 10.48 10.39
N LEU A 557 -4.13 11.30 11.06
CA LEU A 557 -4.94 10.84 12.20
C LEU A 557 -5.82 9.66 11.77
N GLY A 558 -5.70 8.55 12.49
CA GLY A 558 -6.49 7.35 12.31
C GLY A 558 -7.72 7.37 13.23
N TYR A 559 -8.80 6.70 12.82
CA TYR A 559 -10.09 6.76 13.53
C TYR A 559 -10.78 5.40 13.56
N ALA A 560 -11.39 5.09 14.72
CA ALA A 560 -12.21 3.91 14.94
C ALA A 560 -13.21 4.14 16.07
N ASN A 561 -14.42 3.61 15.96
CA ASN A 561 -15.43 3.69 17.03
C ASN A 561 -15.59 2.31 17.71
N ALA A 562 -15.84 2.32 19.01
CA ALA A 562 -16.08 1.11 19.81
C ALA A 562 -17.25 1.32 20.77
N LYS A 563 -18.08 0.29 20.92
CA LYS A 563 -19.11 0.20 21.96
C LYS A 563 -18.56 -0.65 23.11
N ILE A 564 -18.63 -0.11 24.33
CA ILE A 564 -18.21 -0.78 25.57
C ILE A 564 -19.46 -1.18 26.36
N TYR A 565 -19.54 -2.47 26.66
CA TYR A 565 -20.65 -3.10 27.36
C TYR A 565 -20.20 -3.63 28.72
N LYS A 566 -21.14 -3.72 29.66
CA LYS A 566 -20.99 -4.45 30.93
C LYS A 566 -22.07 -5.52 31.01
N CYS A 567 -21.75 -6.71 31.49
CA CYS A 567 -22.76 -7.71 31.85
C CYS A 567 -23.78 -7.12 32.84
N GLU A 568 -25.06 -7.43 32.67
CA GLU A 568 -26.12 -7.01 33.60
C GLU A 568 -26.08 -7.80 34.92
N ASP A 569 -25.51 -9.01 34.91
CA ASP A 569 -25.35 -9.83 36.10
C ASP A 569 -24.05 -9.48 36.84
N ASP A 570 -24.18 -8.90 38.04
CA ASP A 570 -23.03 -8.56 38.91
C ASP A 570 -22.29 -9.79 39.47
N ARG A 571 -22.80 -11.01 39.27
CA ARG A 571 -22.07 -12.27 39.56
C ARG A 571 -20.99 -12.59 38.51
N CYS A 572 -21.00 -11.91 37.37
CA CYS A 572 -20.00 -12.12 36.32
C CYS A 572 -18.59 -11.69 36.79
N PRO A 573 -17.56 -12.54 36.68
CA PRO A 573 -16.24 -12.26 37.26
C PRO A 573 -15.56 -11.05 36.59
N ARG A 574 -15.01 -10.15 37.42
CA ARG A 574 -14.09 -9.10 36.95
C ARG A 574 -12.72 -9.73 36.61
N PRO A 575 -12.08 -9.36 35.49
CA PRO A 575 -12.44 -8.26 34.58
C PRO A 575 -13.38 -8.61 33.42
N MET A 576 -13.63 -9.91 33.15
CA MET A 576 -14.37 -10.40 31.97
C MET A 576 -15.81 -9.86 31.82
N CYS A 577 -16.39 -9.30 32.87
CA CYS A 577 -17.69 -8.61 32.83
C CYS A 577 -17.75 -7.37 31.89
N TYR A 578 -16.61 -6.80 31.47
CA TYR A 578 -16.53 -5.72 30.49
C TYR A 578 -16.06 -6.23 29.14
N LYS A 579 -16.70 -5.79 28.04
CA LYS A 579 -16.29 -6.17 26.69
C LYS A 579 -16.51 -5.03 25.69
N ALA A 580 -15.63 -4.95 24.69
CA ALA A 580 -15.72 -3.99 23.60
C ALA A 580 -15.99 -4.69 22.26
N TYR A 581 -16.85 -4.07 21.44
CA TYR A 581 -17.12 -4.47 20.06
C TYR A 581 -17.15 -3.23 19.15
N GLY A 582 -17.07 -3.44 17.83
CA GLY A 582 -17.19 -2.35 16.85
C GLY A 582 -18.57 -1.71 16.83
N SER A 583 -18.65 -0.49 16.27
CA SER A 583 -19.85 0.37 16.28
C SER A 583 -21.13 -0.24 15.67
N GLY A 584 -20.99 -1.26 14.80
CA GLY A 584 -22.11 -1.96 14.14
C GLY A 584 -22.76 -3.08 14.95
N LYS A 585 -22.30 -3.38 16.18
CA LYS A 585 -22.92 -4.38 17.06
C LYS A 585 -24.23 -3.83 17.67
N GLU A 586 -25.19 -4.73 17.89
CA GLU A 586 -26.47 -4.46 18.54
C GLU A 586 -26.31 -3.88 19.95
N ASP A 587 -27.35 -3.22 20.47
CA ASP A 587 -27.24 -2.47 21.73
C ASP A 587 -27.26 -3.33 23.00
N ASN A 588 -27.80 -4.55 22.95
CA ASN A 588 -27.85 -5.47 24.08
C ASN A 588 -27.48 -6.92 23.67
N PRO A 589 -26.20 -7.20 23.37
CA PRO A 589 -25.76 -8.53 22.97
C PRO A 589 -25.75 -9.53 24.14
N LEU A 590 -25.73 -10.82 23.82
CA LEU A 590 -25.48 -11.88 24.81
C LEU A 590 -24.04 -11.83 25.32
N CYS A 591 -23.82 -12.33 26.53
CA CYS A 591 -22.51 -12.35 27.18
C CYS A 591 -21.72 -13.60 26.78
N ASP A 592 -20.57 -13.43 26.12
CA ASP A 592 -19.71 -14.55 25.68
C ASP A 592 -18.89 -15.19 26.84
N VAL A 593 -19.26 -14.97 28.11
CA VAL A 593 -18.51 -15.49 29.27
C VAL A 593 -19.05 -16.88 29.66
N PRO A 594 -18.21 -17.92 29.76
CA PRO A 594 -18.64 -19.26 30.13
C PRO A 594 -19.46 -19.27 31.43
N GLY A 595 -20.66 -19.85 31.37
CA GLY A 595 -21.62 -19.89 32.48
C GLY A 595 -22.60 -18.70 32.55
N PHE A 596 -22.43 -17.66 31.73
CA PHE A 596 -23.31 -16.48 31.68
C PHE A 596 -23.93 -16.22 30.29
N GLU A 597 -23.95 -17.22 29.42
CA GLU A 597 -24.37 -17.12 28.00
C GLU A 597 -25.82 -16.63 27.80
N ASN A 598 -26.69 -16.88 28.78
CA ASN A 598 -28.08 -16.40 28.78
C ASN A 598 -28.25 -14.94 29.26
N CYS A 599 -27.21 -14.33 29.82
CA CYS A 599 -27.24 -12.95 30.31
C CYS A 599 -26.96 -11.95 29.19
N ARG A 600 -27.67 -10.83 29.19
CA ARG A 600 -27.42 -9.71 28.26
C ARG A 600 -26.33 -8.79 28.82
N MET A 601 -25.64 -8.11 27.92
CA MET A 601 -24.71 -7.03 28.25
C MET A 601 -25.34 -5.69 27.89
N LYS A 602 -25.28 -4.74 28.82
CA LYS A 602 -25.79 -3.38 28.66
C LYS A 602 -24.72 -2.45 28.11
N LEU A 603 -25.05 -1.69 27.08
CA LEU A 603 -24.20 -0.63 26.52
C LEU A 603 -23.99 0.49 27.56
N LEU A 604 -22.73 0.80 27.89
CA LEU A 604 -22.38 1.86 28.86
C LEU A 604 -21.70 3.08 28.24
N ARG A 605 -20.84 2.86 27.23
CA ARG A 605 -20.10 3.92 26.53
C ARG A 605 -20.02 3.58 25.04
N HIS A 606 -20.13 4.60 24.19
CA HIS A 606 -19.71 4.53 22.79
C HIS A 606 -18.57 5.54 22.63
N VAL A 607 -17.37 5.03 22.40
CA VAL A 607 -16.12 5.80 22.38
C VAL A 607 -15.56 5.86 20.96
N SER A 608 -14.91 6.97 20.63
CA SER A 608 -14.19 7.16 19.37
C SER A 608 -12.70 7.30 19.67
N PHE A 609 -11.88 6.46 19.05
CA PHE A 609 -10.44 6.50 19.19
C PHE A 609 -9.80 7.40 18.13
N VAL A 610 -8.94 8.32 18.59
CA VAL A 610 -8.09 9.19 17.76
C VAL A 610 -6.67 8.63 17.80
N ASP A 611 -6.26 7.94 16.74
CA ASP A 611 -4.93 7.34 16.61
C ASP A 611 -3.92 8.37 16.11
N CYS A 612 -3.16 8.96 17.02
CA CYS A 612 -2.17 9.98 16.70
C CYS A 612 -0.86 9.39 16.17
N PRO A 613 -0.18 10.05 15.21
CA PRO A 613 1.13 9.64 14.76
C PRO A 613 2.16 9.69 15.91
N GLY A 614 3.10 8.73 15.91
CA GLY A 614 4.16 8.63 16.93
C GLY A 614 5.49 9.29 16.56
N HIS A 615 5.57 9.83 15.35
CA HIS A 615 6.81 10.33 14.75
C HIS A 615 6.91 11.83 15.00
N ASP A 616 8.07 12.29 15.46
CA ASP A 616 8.36 13.69 15.75
C ASP A 616 8.16 14.67 14.58
N ILE A 617 8.39 14.25 13.34
CA ILE A 617 8.10 15.05 12.14
C ILE A 617 6.60 15.40 12.05
N LEU A 618 5.73 14.59 12.64
CA LEU A 618 4.26 14.68 12.54
C LEU A 618 3.62 15.30 13.80
N MET A 619 4.40 16.03 14.62
CA MET A 619 3.91 16.68 15.84
C MET A 619 2.76 17.68 15.58
N ALA A 620 2.72 18.34 14.42
CA ALA A 620 1.58 19.18 14.03
C ALA A 620 0.28 18.38 13.94
N THR A 621 0.31 17.22 13.25
CA THR A 621 -0.83 16.30 13.16
C THR A 621 -1.23 15.73 14.53
N MET A 622 -0.26 15.44 15.41
CA MET A 622 -0.54 15.02 16.79
C MET A 622 -1.24 16.10 17.61
N LEU A 623 -0.80 17.36 17.51
CA LEU A 623 -1.42 18.50 18.20
C LEU A 623 -2.84 18.78 17.69
N ASN A 624 -3.07 18.67 16.38
CA ASN A 624 -4.41 18.81 15.78
C ASN A 624 -5.35 17.68 16.26
N GLY A 625 -4.81 16.50 16.57
CA GLY A 625 -5.54 15.42 17.24
C GLY A 625 -5.73 15.65 18.75
N ALA A 626 -4.78 16.30 19.43
CA ALA A 626 -4.89 16.59 20.87
C ALA A 626 -6.00 17.61 21.18
N ALA A 627 -6.27 18.55 20.28
CA ALA A 627 -7.30 19.59 20.45
C ALA A 627 -8.76 19.07 20.47
N ILE A 628 -9.00 17.82 20.05
CA ILE A 628 -10.34 17.21 19.94
C ILE A 628 -10.60 16.07 20.94
N MET A 629 -9.57 15.68 21.70
CA MET A 629 -9.65 14.60 22.69
C MET A 629 -10.35 15.09 23.96
N ASP A 630 -11.00 14.17 24.66
CA ASP A 630 -11.53 14.37 26.01
C ASP A 630 -10.66 13.63 27.06
N GLY A 631 -9.96 12.57 26.63
CA GLY A 631 -8.98 11.81 27.42
C GLY A 631 -7.94 11.13 26.53
N ALA A 632 -6.89 10.58 27.14
CA ALA A 632 -5.76 10.01 26.40
C ALA A 632 -5.25 8.68 27.00
N LEU A 633 -4.84 7.78 26.11
CA LEU A 633 -4.13 6.53 26.39
C LEU A 633 -2.65 6.72 26.04
N LEU A 634 -1.78 6.77 27.05
CA LEU A 634 -0.34 6.88 26.87
C LEU A 634 0.29 5.48 26.76
N LEU A 635 0.66 5.07 25.55
CA LEU A 635 1.30 3.79 25.30
C LEU A 635 2.81 3.85 25.48
N ILE A 636 3.34 2.95 26.30
CA ILE A 636 4.77 2.73 26.53
C ILE A 636 5.07 1.27 26.20
N ALA A 637 6.02 1.00 25.29
CA ALA A 637 6.40 -0.37 24.95
C ALA A 637 7.28 -0.98 26.04
N ALA A 638 6.94 -2.17 26.50
CA ALA A 638 7.59 -2.83 27.63
C ALA A 638 9.03 -3.28 27.34
N ASN A 639 9.34 -3.50 26.06
CA ASN A 639 10.66 -3.86 25.56
C ASN A 639 11.62 -2.66 25.34
N GLU A 640 11.19 -1.43 25.64
CA GLU A 640 11.97 -0.20 25.42
C GLU A 640 12.26 0.52 26.75
N SER A 641 13.38 1.24 26.83
CA SER A 641 13.70 2.03 28.02
C SER A 641 12.72 3.20 28.20
N CYS A 642 12.37 3.50 29.46
CA CYS A 642 11.56 4.66 29.82
C CYS A 642 12.43 5.67 30.58
N PRO A 643 12.35 7.00 30.32
CA PRO A 643 11.48 7.67 29.35
C PRO A 643 12.05 7.77 27.93
N GLN A 644 11.17 7.69 26.93
CA GLN A 644 11.49 8.06 25.54
C GLN A 644 11.19 9.55 25.29
N PRO A 645 11.97 10.25 24.45
CA PRO A 645 11.79 11.69 24.21
C PRO A 645 10.40 12.05 23.70
N GLN A 646 9.86 11.29 22.74
CA GLN A 646 8.54 11.52 22.16
C GLN A 646 7.42 11.26 23.19
N THR A 647 7.61 10.34 24.15
CA THR A 647 6.68 10.14 25.27
C THR A 647 6.58 11.42 26.11
N SER A 648 7.70 12.08 26.39
CA SER A 648 7.70 13.38 27.10
C SER A 648 7.15 14.54 26.26
N GLU A 649 7.42 14.57 24.95
CA GLU A 649 6.91 15.59 24.04
C GLU A 649 5.38 15.51 23.90
N HIS A 650 4.84 14.29 23.79
CA HIS A 650 3.39 14.05 23.78
C HIS A 650 2.72 14.36 25.11
N LEU A 651 3.32 13.98 26.25
CA LEU A 651 2.74 14.25 27.56
C LEU A 651 2.65 15.77 27.82
N ALA A 652 3.69 16.52 27.46
CA ALA A 652 3.67 17.99 27.54
C ALA A 652 2.62 18.62 26.60
N ALA A 653 2.43 18.09 25.38
CA ALA A 653 1.38 18.56 24.47
C ALA A 653 -0.04 18.36 25.06
N VAL A 654 -0.27 17.24 25.73
CA VAL A 654 -1.53 16.86 26.40
C VAL A 654 -1.80 17.74 27.63
N GLU A 655 -0.76 18.01 28.43
CA GLU A 655 -0.78 18.97 29.54
C GLU A 655 -1.11 20.39 29.07
N ILE A 656 -0.47 20.86 27.99
CA ILE A 656 -0.75 22.17 27.37
C ILE A 656 -2.23 22.27 26.95
N MET A 657 -2.79 21.20 26.37
CA MET A 657 -4.21 21.14 26.03
C MET A 657 -5.15 21.05 27.25
N ARG A 658 -4.64 20.79 28.47
CA ARG A 658 -5.37 20.53 29.75
C ARG A 658 -6.18 19.23 29.76
N LEU A 659 -5.68 18.20 29.09
CA LEU A 659 -6.25 16.86 29.20
C LEU A 659 -5.81 16.22 30.52
N GLN A 660 -6.73 16.13 31.48
CA GLN A 660 -6.48 15.57 32.82
C GLN A 660 -6.69 14.05 32.86
N HIS A 661 -7.57 13.50 32.01
CA HIS A 661 -7.94 12.09 32.04
C HIS A 661 -6.96 11.26 31.19
N ILE A 662 -5.89 10.79 31.83
CA ILE A 662 -4.85 9.97 31.22
C ILE A 662 -4.89 8.55 31.83
N ILE A 663 -4.82 7.53 30.97
CA ILE A 663 -4.57 6.13 31.35
C ILE A 663 -3.28 5.70 30.65
N ILE A 664 -2.41 4.98 31.36
CA ILE A 664 -1.10 4.59 30.85
C ILE A 664 -1.11 3.10 30.55
N LEU A 665 -0.68 2.73 29.35
CA LEU A 665 -0.73 1.36 28.84
C LEU A 665 0.69 0.86 28.60
N GLN A 666 1.12 -0.09 29.42
CA GLN A 666 2.39 -0.80 29.24
C GLN A 666 2.13 -1.96 28.27
N ASN A 667 2.49 -1.76 27.00
CA ASN A 667 2.15 -2.68 25.89
C ASN A 667 3.34 -3.56 25.50
N LYS A 668 3.10 -4.70 24.85
CA LYS A 668 4.11 -5.73 24.49
C LYS A 668 4.74 -6.43 25.70
N VAL A 669 3.98 -6.60 26.78
CA VAL A 669 4.44 -7.35 27.97
C VAL A 669 4.72 -8.82 27.63
N ASP A 670 4.10 -9.35 26.56
CA ASP A 670 4.35 -10.68 25.97
C ASP A 670 5.80 -10.94 25.51
N LEU A 671 6.62 -9.90 25.33
CA LEU A 671 8.02 -10.03 24.88
C LEU A 671 9.05 -10.02 26.01
N ILE A 672 8.65 -9.79 27.26
CA ILE A 672 9.57 -9.55 28.38
C ILE A 672 9.26 -10.43 29.59
N GLN A 673 10.25 -10.59 30.47
CA GLN A 673 10.07 -11.25 31.76
C GLN A 673 9.43 -10.29 32.78
N GLU A 674 8.70 -10.85 33.74
CA GLU A 674 7.96 -10.12 34.79
C GLU A 674 8.83 -9.11 35.54
N ASN A 675 10.04 -9.50 35.95
CA ASN A 675 11.00 -8.61 36.63
C ASN A 675 11.34 -7.36 35.81
N VAL A 676 11.45 -7.49 34.48
CA VAL A 676 11.70 -6.35 33.59
C VAL A 676 10.47 -5.45 33.49
N ALA A 677 9.26 -6.04 33.50
CA ALA A 677 8.01 -5.30 33.47
C ALA A 677 7.82 -4.46 34.75
N ILE A 678 8.15 -5.02 35.92
CA ILE A 678 8.10 -4.35 37.23
C ILE A 678 9.11 -3.20 37.29
N ASN A 679 10.38 -3.46 36.95
CA ASN A 679 11.42 -2.42 36.92
C ASN A 679 11.05 -1.26 35.97
N GLN A 680 10.42 -1.57 34.83
CA GLN A 680 9.94 -0.55 33.91
C GLN A 680 8.71 0.20 34.46
N HIS A 681 7.80 -0.48 35.17
CA HIS A 681 6.67 0.16 35.84
C HIS A 681 7.15 1.19 36.88
N GLU A 682 8.16 0.85 37.69
CA GLU A 682 8.78 1.81 38.63
C GLU A 682 9.40 3.02 37.90
N ALA A 683 10.10 2.78 36.78
CA ALA A 683 10.66 3.85 35.96
C ALA A 683 9.57 4.75 35.33
N ILE A 684 8.43 4.17 34.93
CA ILE A 684 7.25 4.88 34.46
C ILE A 684 6.68 5.75 35.59
N MET A 685 6.43 5.19 36.78
CA MET A 685 5.94 5.93 37.94
C MET A 685 6.86 7.10 38.32
N LYS A 686 8.18 6.88 38.34
CA LYS A 686 9.18 7.92 38.60
C LYS A 686 9.22 9.02 37.52
N PHE A 687 8.92 8.68 36.27
CA PHE A 687 8.83 9.66 35.18
C PHE A 687 7.56 10.52 35.25
N ILE A 688 6.47 9.95 35.76
CA ILE A 688 5.16 10.60 35.88
C ILE A 688 5.10 11.60 37.05
N GLN A 689 5.82 11.33 38.15
CA GLN A 689 5.84 12.16 39.36
C GLN A 689 6.04 13.65 39.03
N GLY A 690 5.08 14.49 39.46
CA GLY A 690 5.10 15.93 39.20
C GLY A 690 4.62 16.37 37.80
N THR A 691 3.98 15.50 37.03
CA THR A 691 3.28 15.83 35.77
C THR A 691 1.75 15.73 35.93
N VAL A 692 0.97 16.18 34.94
CA VAL A 692 -0.51 16.02 34.94
C VAL A 692 -0.96 14.54 35.00
N ALA A 693 -0.11 13.59 34.63
CA ALA A 693 -0.41 12.17 34.74
C ALA A 693 -0.20 11.58 36.14
N ASP A 694 0.14 12.38 37.16
CA ASP A 694 0.33 11.88 38.53
C ASP A 694 -0.95 11.23 39.08
N GLY A 695 -0.83 10.02 39.63
CA GLY A 695 -1.97 9.17 39.99
C GLY A 695 -2.72 8.49 38.83
N ALA A 696 -2.26 8.59 37.57
CA ALA A 696 -2.83 7.85 36.46
C ALA A 696 -2.56 6.33 36.59
N PRO A 697 -3.54 5.45 36.30
CA PRO A 697 -3.34 4.01 36.37
C PRO A 697 -2.46 3.52 35.22
N VAL A 698 -1.47 2.67 35.54
CA VAL A 698 -0.64 1.94 34.57
C VAL A 698 -1.20 0.52 34.42
N VAL A 699 -1.63 0.15 33.21
CA VAL A 699 -2.21 -1.16 32.90
C VAL A 699 -1.28 -1.96 31.99
N PRO A 700 -0.78 -3.14 32.40
CA PRO A 700 -0.01 -4.04 31.55
C PRO A 700 -0.92 -4.78 30.57
N ILE A 701 -0.62 -4.72 29.28
CA ILE A 701 -1.43 -5.31 28.20
C ILE A 701 -0.56 -5.99 27.12
N SER A 702 -1.17 -6.93 26.40
CA SER A 702 -0.67 -7.38 25.10
C SER A 702 -1.71 -7.07 24.02
N ALA A 703 -1.47 -6.00 23.26
CA ALA A 703 -2.37 -5.60 22.16
C ALA A 703 -2.47 -6.66 21.05
N GLN A 704 -1.39 -7.40 20.81
CA GLN A 704 -1.29 -8.39 19.74
C GLN A 704 -2.09 -9.66 20.08
N LEU A 705 -1.96 -10.15 21.31
CA LEU A 705 -2.67 -11.33 21.81
C LEU A 705 -4.05 -11.01 22.39
N LYS A 706 -4.39 -9.71 22.52
CA LYS A 706 -5.63 -9.17 23.11
C LYS A 706 -5.86 -9.49 24.59
N TYR A 707 -4.79 -9.71 25.37
CA TYR A 707 -4.90 -9.86 26.83
C TYR A 707 -5.05 -8.50 27.54
N ASN A 708 -5.81 -8.51 28.65
CA ASN A 708 -6.13 -7.37 29.51
C ASN A 708 -6.86 -6.19 28.83
N ILE A 709 -7.43 -6.39 27.65
CA ILE A 709 -8.23 -5.36 26.96
C ILE A 709 -9.51 -5.04 27.77
N ASP A 710 -10.11 -6.03 28.41
CA ASP A 710 -11.28 -5.92 29.28
C ASP A 710 -11.03 -4.96 30.46
N VAL A 711 -9.83 -5.05 31.05
CA VAL A 711 -9.36 -4.18 32.14
C VAL A 711 -9.22 -2.74 31.66
N VAL A 712 -8.70 -2.52 30.44
CA VAL A 712 -8.63 -1.18 29.83
C VAL A 712 -10.05 -0.63 29.59
N CYS A 713 -10.99 -1.45 29.16
CA CYS A 713 -12.40 -1.06 28.99
C CYS A 713 -13.04 -0.65 30.33
N GLU A 714 -12.78 -1.39 31.41
CA GLU A 714 -13.20 -1.04 32.77
C GLU A 714 -12.63 0.34 33.18
N TYR A 715 -11.32 0.56 33.01
CA TYR A 715 -10.69 1.83 33.37
C TYR A 715 -11.18 3.01 32.52
N ILE A 716 -11.44 2.83 31.23
CA ILE A 716 -12.05 3.86 30.37
C ILE A 716 -13.41 4.29 30.94
N VAL A 717 -14.27 3.34 31.32
CA VAL A 717 -15.60 3.64 31.88
C VAL A 717 -15.50 4.34 33.24
N LYS A 718 -14.54 3.97 34.09
CA LYS A 718 -14.43 4.47 35.47
C LYS A 718 -13.59 5.74 35.65
N LYS A 719 -12.54 5.95 34.86
CA LYS A 719 -11.58 7.06 35.02
C LYS A 719 -11.78 8.20 34.03
N ILE A 720 -12.46 7.95 32.90
CA ILE A 720 -12.78 8.97 31.91
C ILE A 720 -14.28 9.31 32.02
N PRO A 721 -14.66 10.41 32.72
CA PRO A 721 -16.02 10.91 32.70
C PRO A 721 -16.37 11.42 31.30
N ILE A 722 -17.66 11.52 30.99
CA ILE A 722 -18.08 12.27 29.80
C ILE A 722 -18.03 13.76 30.16
N PRO A 723 -17.37 14.60 29.35
CA PRO A 723 -17.40 16.04 29.58
C PRO A 723 -18.80 16.59 29.33
N GLU A 724 -19.21 17.56 30.14
CA GLU A 724 -20.43 18.31 29.91
C GLU A 724 -20.28 19.18 28.65
N ARG A 725 -21.23 19.07 27.72
CA ARG A 725 -21.21 19.77 26.43
C ARG A 725 -22.55 20.45 26.19
N ASN A 726 -22.52 21.71 25.78
CA ASN A 726 -23.73 22.49 25.50
C ASN A 726 -24.38 22.01 24.19
N PHE A 727 -25.60 21.46 24.28
CA PHE A 727 -26.42 21.08 23.12
C PHE A 727 -27.22 22.25 22.53
N ILE A 728 -27.47 23.29 23.34
CA ILE A 728 -28.35 24.43 23.01
C ILE A 728 -27.62 25.50 22.19
N ASP A 729 -26.31 25.67 22.40
CA ASP A 729 -25.47 26.61 21.66
C ASP A 729 -25.52 26.34 20.14
N PRO A 730 -25.30 27.35 19.28
CA PRO A 730 -25.23 27.14 17.84
C PRO A 730 -24.08 26.18 17.49
N PRO A 731 -24.28 25.27 16.50
CA PRO A 731 -23.36 24.19 16.22
C PRO A 731 -22.01 24.69 15.73
N ASN A 732 -20.94 24.22 16.37
CA ASN A 732 -19.56 24.48 16.00
C ASN A 732 -18.79 23.14 15.94
N MET A 733 -18.29 22.84 14.75
CA MET A 733 -17.57 21.63 14.41
C MET A 733 -16.19 21.97 13.86
N ILE A 734 -15.15 21.36 14.45
CA ILE A 734 -13.78 21.46 13.95
C ILE A 734 -13.57 20.37 12.89
N VAL A 735 -13.16 20.78 11.68
CA VAL A 735 -12.82 19.86 10.59
C VAL A 735 -11.36 19.39 10.75
N ILE A 736 -11.19 18.07 10.79
CA ILE A 736 -9.91 17.39 11.04
C ILE A 736 -9.50 16.52 9.83
N ARG A 737 -10.44 16.21 8.94
CA ARG A 737 -10.26 15.51 7.67
C ARG A 737 -11.22 16.05 6.63
N SER A 738 -10.87 15.92 5.37
CA SER A 738 -11.84 16.06 4.29
C SER A 738 -11.60 15.01 3.22
N PHE A 739 -12.69 14.41 2.76
CA PHE A 739 -12.62 13.27 1.85
C PHE A 739 -13.63 13.39 0.71
N ASP A 740 -13.25 12.78 -0.40
CA ASP A 740 -14.08 12.54 -1.55
C ASP A 740 -14.56 11.08 -1.48
N VAL A 741 -15.87 10.87 -1.58
CA VAL A 741 -16.49 9.54 -1.56
C VAL A 741 -16.69 8.95 -2.96
N ASN A 742 -16.48 9.76 -4.01
CA ASN A 742 -16.66 9.36 -5.39
C ASN A 742 -15.49 8.48 -5.84
N LYS A 743 -15.80 7.29 -6.38
CA LYS A 743 -14.77 6.39 -6.91
C LYS A 743 -14.43 6.79 -8.35
N PRO A 744 -13.21 6.52 -8.84
CA PRO A 744 -12.90 6.69 -10.26
C PRO A 744 -13.85 5.85 -11.14
N GLY A 745 -14.45 6.48 -12.15
CA GLY A 745 -15.38 5.82 -13.08
C GLY A 745 -16.87 6.06 -12.82
N PHE A 746 -17.24 6.85 -11.81
CA PHE A 746 -18.61 7.35 -11.66
C PHE A 746 -19.01 8.26 -12.83
N GLU A 747 -20.27 8.18 -13.25
CA GLU A 747 -20.86 9.14 -14.20
C GLU A 747 -21.13 10.48 -13.51
N VAL A 748 -21.24 11.56 -14.29
CA VAL A 748 -21.33 12.94 -13.76
C VAL A 748 -22.60 13.16 -12.94
N ASP A 749 -23.69 12.48 -13.30
CA ASP A 749 -25.00 12.63 -12.66
C ASP A 749 -25.10 11.89 -11.32
N ASP A 750 -24.22 10.90 -11.07
CA ASP A 750 -24.14 10.12 -9.82
C ASP A 750 -23.15 10.71 -8.80
N ILE A 751 -22.48 11.83 -9.11
CA ILE A 751 -21.48 12.45 -8.24
C ILE A 751 -22.13 12.97 -6.95
N ARG A 752 -21.65 12.47 -5.82
CA ARG A 752 -21.99 12.96 -4.48
C ARG A 752 -21.09 14.14 -4.10
N GLY A 753 -21.63 15.06 -3.31
CA GLY A 753 -20.83 16.18 -2.78
C GLY A 753 -19.74 15.74 -1.80
N GLY A 754 -18.85 16.67 -1.49
CA GLY A 754 -17.71 16.46 -0.62
C GLY A 754 -18.09 16.22 0.85
N VAL A 755 -17.24 15.50 1.59
CA VAL A 755 -17.46 15.15 3.00
C VAL A 755 -16.42 15.80 3.91
N ALA A 756 -16.88 16.47 4.96
CA ALA A 756 -16.06 17.02 6.03
C ALA A 756 -16.09 16.08 7.24
N GLY A 757 -14.92 15.59 7.65
CA GLY A 757 -14.76 14.75 8.84
C GLY A 757 -14.24 15.57 10.02
N GLY A 758 -14.94 15.54 11.15
CA GLY A 758 -14.62 16.41 12.27
C GLY A 758 -15.22 15.95 13.60
N SER A 759 -14.98 16.75 14.64
CA SER A 759 -15.61 16.61 15.95
C SER A 759 -16.45 17.85 16.23
N ILE A 760 -17.70 17.67 16.66
CA ILE A 760 -18.57 18.75 17.10
C ILE A 760 -18.17 19.13 18.54
N LEU A 761 -17.90 20.41 18.81
CA LEU A 761 -17.57 20.90 20.15
C LEU A 761 -18.81 21.26 20.96
N ARG A 762 -19.75 21.98 20.34
CA ARG A 762 -21.02 22.44 20.93
C ARG A 762 -22.12 22.48 19.86
N GLY A 763 -23.38 22.45 20.30
CA GLY A 763 -24.58 22.47 19.45
C GLY A 763 -24.83 21.19 18.67
N VAL A 764 -26.07 20.98 18.22
CA VAL A 764 -26.49 19.76 17.49
C VAL A 764 -26.65 20.07 16.00
N LEU A 765 -25.94 19.32 15.14
CA LEU A 765 -26.12 19.39 13.68
C LEU A 765 -27.27 18.48 13.23
N LYS A 766 -28.07 18.94 12.26
CA LYS A 766 -29.23 18.19 11.72
C LYS A 766 -29.08 17.95 10.22
N VAL A 767 -29.57 16.81 9.72
CA VAL A 767 -29.67 16.58 8.26
C VAL A 767 -30.55 17.67 7.62
N ASN A 768 -30.21 18.09 6.40
CA ASN A 768 -30.79 19.22 5.66
C ASN A 768 -30.55 20.63 6.23
N GLN A 769 -29.81 20.80 7.33
CA GLN A 769 -29.41 22.12 7.83
C GLN A 769 -28.46 22.83 6.85
N PHE A 770 -28.59 24.15 6.72
CA PHE A 770 -27.62 24.99 6.03
C PHE A 770 -26.45 25.33 6.95
N ILE A 771 -25.24 25.24 6.41
CA ILE A 771 -23.98 25.44 7.13
C ILE A 771 -23.05 26.36 6.36
N GLU A 772 -22.16 27.02 7.09
CA GLU A 772 -21.01 27.73 6.54
C GLU A 772 -19.70 27.08 7.02
N VAL A 773 -18.66 27.20 6.19
CA VAL A 773 -17.29 26.82 6.55
C VAL A 773 -16.39 28.05 6.46
N ARG A 774 -15.70 28.37 7.57
CA ARG A 774 -14.74 29.47 7.70
C ARG A 774 -13.34 28.95 8.08
N PRO A 775 -12.24 29.57 7.62
CA PRO A 775 -12.16 30.77 6.76
C PRO A 775 -12.63 30.57 5.31
N GLY A 776 -12.87 29.33 4.87
CA GLY A 776 -13.41 29.02 3.54
C GLY A 776 -12.35 29.08 2.45
N ILE A 777 -12.68 29.73 1.33
CA ILE A 777 -11.74 29.94 0.21
C ILE A 777 -10.95 31.23 0.48
N VAL A 778 -9.63 31.10 0.49
CA VAL A 778 -8.68 32.20 0.68
C VAL A 778 -8.07 32.57 -0.67
N VAL A 779 -8.26 33.81 -1.12
CA VAL A 779 -7.69 34.36 -2.34
C VAL A 779 -6.77 35.51 -1.98
N LYS A 780 -5.61 35.62 -2.65
CA LYS A 780 -4.72 36.78 -2.55
C LYS A 780 -4.93 37.65 -3.79
N ASP A 781 -5.32 38.90 -3.59
CA ASP A 781 -5.46 39.88 -4.67
C ASP A 781 -4.08 40.33 -5.18
N GLU A 782 -4.03 40.95 -6.36
CA GLU A 782 -2.76 41.37 -7.01
C GLU A 782 -1.93 42.36 -6.15
N SER A 783 -2.57 43.06 -5.21
CA SER A 783 -1.93 43.95 -4.23
C SER A 783 -1.39 43.23 -2.98
N GLY A 784 -1.53 41.90 -2.88
CA GLY A 784 -1.10 41.09 -1.72
C GLY A 784 -2.10 41.01 -0.58
N ASN A 785 -3.24 41.70 -0.67
CA ASN A 785 -4.31 41.63 0.34
C ASN A 785 -4.98 40.24 0.32
N ILE A 786 -5.29 39.72 1.51
CA ILE A 786 -5.94 38.41 1.68
C ILE A 786 -7.45 38.61 1.77
N LYS A 787 -8.20 38.03 0.84
CA LYS A 787 -9.66 38.01 0.83
C LYS A 787 -10.17 36.62 1.17
N CYS A 788 -11.04 36.53 2.19
CA CYS A 788 -11.67 35.28 2.60
C CYS A 788 -13.13 35.26 2.17
N THR A 789 -13.57 34.18 1.54
CA THR A 789 -14.99 33.95 1.22
C THR A 789 -15.45 32.63 1.85
N PRO A 790 -16.41 32.64 2.79
CA PRO A 790 -16.96 31.44 3.41
C PRO A 790 -17.58 30.51 2.36
N ILE A 791 -17.53 29.21 2.63
CA ILE A 791 -18.20 28.21 1.79
C ILE A 791 -19.55 27.91 2.42
N TYR A 792 -20.64 28.24 1.72
CA TYR A 792 -22.00 27.88 2.13
C TYR A 792 -22.41 26.53 1.51
N SER A 793 -23.03 25.67 2.31
CA SER A 793 -23.47 24.35 1.87
C SER A 793 -24.68 23.85 2.66
N ARG A 794 -25.29 22.74 2.23
CA ARG A 794 -26.36 22.03 2.95
C ARG A 794 -25.87 20.65 3.36
N ILE A 795 -26.21 20.21 4.56
CA ILE A 795 -25.96 18.85 5.04
C ILE A 795 -26.88 17.88 4.30
N VAL A 796 -26.30 16.95 3.54
CA VAL A 796 -27.02 15.89 2.82
C VAL A 796 -27.16 14.64 3.69
N SER A 797 -26.13 14.32 4.49
CA SER A 797 -26.11 13.12 5.33
C SER A 797 -25.11 13.29 6.49
N LEU A 798 -25.35 12.55 7.57
CA LEU A 798 -24.47 12.49 8.74
C LEU A 798 -24.09 11.03 9.00
N PHE A 799 -22.79 10.74 9.08
CA PHE A 799 -22.28 9.38 9.31
C PHE A 799 -21.36 9.29 10.51
N ALA A 800 -21.62 8.34 11.41
CA ALA A 800 -20.69 7.87 12.42
C ALA A 800 -20.16 6.48 12.03
N GLU A 801 -18.96 6.44 11.46
CA GLU A 801 -18.31 5.26 10.88
C GLU A 801 -19.14 4.53 9.80
N GLN A 802 -20.04 3.63 10.18
CA GLN A 802 -20.96 2.91 9.30
C GLN A 802 -22.43 3.20 9.58
N ASN A 803 -22.72 3.94 10.65
CA ASN A 803 -24.07 4.23 11.11
C ASN A 803 -24.51 5.58 10.52
N GLU A 804 -25.68 5.59 9.88
CA GLU A 804 -26.35 6.81 9.43
C GLU A 804 -27.10 7.46 10.60
N LEU A 805 -26.94 8.79 10.71
CA LEU A 805 -27.51 9.64 11.74
C LEU A 805 -28.47 10.66 11.12
N GLN A 806 -29.52 11.01 11.85
CA GLN A 806 -30.43 12.10 11.47
C GLN A 806 -30.06 13.42 12.17
N PHE A 807 -29.52 13.33 13.38
CA PHE A 807 -28.88 14.43 14.09
C PHE A 807 -27.57 13.96 14.72
N ALA A 808 -26.65 14.90 14.88
CA ALA A 808 -25.29 14.67 15.35
C ALA A 808 -25.02 15.53 16.58
N VAL A 809 -24.67 14.87 17.69
CA VAL A 809 -24.39 15.57 18.96
C VAL A 809 -22.93 16.02 19.06
N PRO A 810 -22.62 17.01 19.92
CA PRO A 810 -21.27 17.25 20.43
C PRO A 810 -20.60 15.97 20.95
N GLY A 811 -19.38 15.72 20.49
CA GLY A 811 -18.61 14.52 20.80
C GLY A 811 -18.57 13.52 19.64
N GLY A 812 -17.60 12.62 19.70
CA GLY A 812 -17.37 11.67 18.63
C GLY A 812 -16.71 12.28 17.39
N LEU A 813 -16.57 11.43 16.38
CA LEU A 813 -16.08 11.78 15.05
C LEU A 813 -17.14 11.48 14.00
N ILE A 814 -17.46 12.50 13.21
CA ILE A 814 -18.64 12.52 12.35
C ILE A 814 -18.21 12.95 10.94
N GLY A 815 -18.63 12.17 9.94
CA GLY A 815 -18.56 12.55 8.53
C GLY A 815 -19.83 13.29 8.14
N VAL A 816 -19.72 14.60 7.96
CA VAL A 816 -20.80 15.45 7.46
C VAL A 816 -20.72 15.47 5.93
N GLY A 817 -21.63 14.75 5.28
CA GLY A 817 -21.77 14.76 3.83
C GLY A 817 -22.51 16.02 3.39
N THR A 818 -21.89 16.83 2.53
CA THR A 818 -22.35 18.17 2.17
C THR A 818 -22.62 18.30 0.68
N THR A 819 -23.25 19.40 0.25
CA THR A 819 -23.36 19.77 -1.17
C THR A 819 -22.11 20.48 -1.73
N MET A 820 -21.00 20.54 -0.98
CA MET A 820 -19.75 21.16 -1.45
C MET A 820 -19.17 20.41 -2.65
N ASP A 821 -18.47 21.14 -3.52
CA ASP A 821 -17.71 20.56 -4.63
C ASP A 821 -16.63 19.58 -4.10
N PRO A 822 -16.58 18.31 -4.56
CA PRO A 822 -15.57 17.33 -4.13
C PRO A 822 -14.12 17.81 -4.31
N THR A 823 -13.83 18.73 -5.23
CA THR A 823 -12.49 19.30 -5.43
C THR A 823 -12.02 20.16 -4.26
N LEU A 824 -12.92 20.70 -3.46
CA LEU A 824 -12.62 21.44 -2.22
C LEU A 824 -12.35 20.50 -1.05
N THR A 825 -12.96 19.31 -1.02
CA THR A 825 -12.76 18.33 0.06
C THR A 825 -11.65 17.31 -0.23
N ARG A 826 -11.22 17.18 -1.49
CA ARG A 826 -10.18 16.22 -1.89
C ARG A 826 -8.87 16.44 -1.13
N ALA A 827 -8.31 15.33 -0.62
CA ALA A 827 -6.99 15.26 0.01
C ALA A 827 -6.81 16.18 1.23
N ASP A 828 -7.78 16.21 2.15
CA ASP A 828 -7.68 16.90 3.44
C ASP A 828 -7.46 18.43 3.36
N ARG A 829 -7.96 19.06 2.28
CA ARG A 829 -7.92 20.52 2.05
C ARG A 829 -8.71 21.37 3.04
N LEU A 830 -9.72 20.83 3.71
CA LEU A 830 -10.51 21.56 4.73
C LEU A 830 -10.01 21.33 6.17
N VAL A 831 -8.87 20.67 6.37
CA VAL A 831 -8.31 20.48 7.72
C VAL A 831 -7.96 21.83 8.36
N GLY A 832 -8.34 21.98 9.63
CA GLY A 832 -8.19 23.25 10.36
C GLY A 832 -9.36 24.21 10.19
N GLN A 833 -10.28 23.97 9.24
CA GLN A 833 -11.43 24.84 9.06
C GLN A 833 -12.54 24.56 10.09
N VAL A 834 -13.34 25.57 10.38
CA VAL A 834 -14.46 25.52 11.30
C VAL A 834 -15.76 25.50 10.49
N LEU A 835 -16.65 24.57 10.81
CA LEU A 835 -17.95 24.36 10.19
C LEU A 835 -19.04 24.62 11.22
N GLY A 836 -20.07 25.38 10.86
CA GLY A 836 -21.18 25.68 11.77
C GLY A 836 -22.39 26.26 11.09
N GLU A 837 -23.35 26.72 11.88
CA GLU A 837 -24.56 27.36 11.38
C GLU A 837 -24.27 28.75 10.79
N VAL A 838 -24.97 29.10 9.71
CA VAL A 838 -24.75 30.33 8.94
C VAL A 838 -24.88 31.58 9.82
N GLY A 839 -23.81 32.35 9.94
CA GLY A 839 -23.74 33.58 10.72
C GLY A 839 -23.31 33.39 12.18
N SER A 840 -23.17 32.15 12.66
CA SER A 840 -22.84 31.84 14.06
C SER A 840 -21.34 31.67 14.34
N LEU A 841 -20.51 31.53 13.29
CA LEU A 841 -19.10 31.21 13.46
C LEU A 841 -18.25 32.41 13.92
N PRO A 842 -17.10 32.17 14.58
CA PRO A 842 -16.17 33.21 15.00
C PRO A 842 -15.61 34.09 13.88
N GLU A 843 -14.96 35.17 14.29
CA GLU A 843 -14.20 36.09 13.44
C GLU A 843 -12.99 35.39 12.81
N VAL A 844 -12.52 35.93 11.68
CA VAL A 844 -11.33 35.43 10.96
C VAL A 844 -10.17 36.40 11.18
N PHE A 845 -9.06 35.90 11.74
CA PHE A 845 -7.88 36.69 12.09
C PHE A 845 -6.75 36.51 11.07
N VAL A 846 -6.01 37.60 10.81
CA VAL A 846 -4.76 37.62 10.01
C VAL A 846 -3.55 37.95 10.87
N GLU A 847 -3.74 38.77 11.90
CA GLU A 847 -2.73 39.02 12.92
C GLU A 847 -3.29 38.62 14.29
N LEU A 848 -2.46 38.00 15.13
CA LEU A 848 -2.82 37.61 16.49
C LEU A 848 -1.88 38.26 17.50
N GLU A 849 -2.44 38.68 18.63
CA GLU A 849 -1.71 39.06 19.83
C GLU A 849 -1.89 37.94 20.87
N VAL A 850 -0.79 37.31 21.23
CA VAL A 850 -0.75 36.07 22.00
C VAL A 850 0.09 36.26 23.25
N ASN A 851 -0.47 35.91 24.40
CA ASN A 851 0.30 35.71 25.63
C ASN A 851 0.95 34.32 25.59
N PHE A 852 2.28 34.23 25.63
CA PHE A 852 3.04 33.00 25.39
C PHE A 852 3.96 32.61 26.55
N PHE A 853 4.11 31.31 26.75
CA PHE A 853 5.00 30.69 27.74
C PHE A 853 5.92 29.70 27.04
N LEU A 854 7.24 29.84 27.26
CA LEU A 854 8.25 28.95 26.70
C LEU A 854 8.66 27.87 27.70
N LEU A 855 8.87 26.65 27.21
CA LEU A 855 9.37 25.53 27.99
C LEU A 855 10.83 25.76 28.42
N ARG A 856 11.22 25.26 29.60
CA ARG A 856 12.60 25.43 30.10
C ARG A 856 13.66 24.69 29.27
N ARG A 857 13.27 23.61 28.60
CA ARG A 857 14.12 22.71 27.80
C ARG A 857 13.37 22.29 26.54
N LEU A 858 14.10 22.03 25.46
CA LEU A 858 13.56 21.39 24.25
C LEU A 858 13.18 19.94 24.55
N LEU A 859 11.97 19.56 24.18
CA LEU A 859 11.48 18.18 24.24
C LEU A 859 11.80 17.45 22.92
N GLY A 860 11.77 16.12 22.95
CA GLY A 860 11.86 15.29 21.73
C GLY A 860 13.27 15.02 21.15
N VAL A 861 14.32 15.69 21.63
CA VAL A 861 15.70 15.52 21.11
C VAL A 861 16.50 14.49 21.93
N ARG A 862 17.11 13.49 21.27
CA ARG A 862 18.10 12.57 21.88
C ARG A 862 19.50 13.15 21.75
N THR A 863 20.05 13.76 22.81
CA THR A 863 21.51 13.88 22.93
C THR A 863 22.11 12.54 23.35
N LYS A 864 23.21 12.12 22.70
CA LYS A 864 23.98 10.94 23.12
C LYS A 864 24.87 11.35 24.29
N GLY A 865 24.54 10.88 25.48
CA GLY A 865 25.22 11.25 26.72
C GLY A 865 24.55 12.41 27.46
N SER A 866 24.88 12.54 28.74
CA SER A 866 24.25 13.44 29.72
C SER A 866 24.47 14.94 29.47
N GLU A 867 24.95 15.32 28.29
CA GLU A 867 25.23 16.70 27.93
C GLU A 867 23.97 17.42 27.47
N ARG A 868 23.52 18.32 28.36
CA ARG A 868 22.65 19.49 28.12
C ARG A 868 21.58 19.31 27.03
N GLN A 869 20.41 18.79 27.44
CA GLN A 869 19.14 19.08 26.74
C GLN A 869 19.07 20.57 26.40
N GLY A 870 18.93 20.91 25.11
CA GLY A 870 19.02 22.29 24.64
C GLY A 870 18.01 23.21 25.33
N LYS A 871 18.48 24.32 25.90
CA LYS A 871 17.61 25.35 26.50
C LYS A 871 16.86 26.09 25.39
N VAL A 872 15.56 26.31 25.56
CA VAL A 872 14.76 27.10 24.61
C VAL A 872 15.22 28.57 24.65
N SER A 873 15.59 29.11 23.49
CA SER A 873 15.88 30.55 23.32
C SER A 873 14.58 31.37 23.22
N LYS A 874 14.64 32.66 23.60
CA LYS A 874 13.50 33.58 23.45
C LYS A 874 13.09 33.73 21.97
N LEU A 875 11.88 34.25 21.73
CA LEU A 875 11.39 34.52 20.37
C LEU A 875 12.13 35.73 19.76
N ALA A 876 12.55 35.62 18.49
CA ALA A 876 13.18 36.72 17.76
C ALA A 876 12.18 37.44 16.85
N LYS A 877 12.39 38.74 16.58
CA LYS A 877 11.61 39.47 15.58
C LYS A 877 11.91 38.92 14.18
N GLN A 878 10.90 38.93 13.31
CA GLN A 878 10.89 38.37 11.95
C GLN A 878 11.13 36.85 11.87
N GLU A 879 11.23 36.15 13.01
CA GLU A 879 11.28 34.69 13.05
C GLU A 879 9.98 34.07 12.53
N ILE A 880 10.09 32.93 11.82
CA ILE A 880 8.96 32.13 11.37
C ILE A 880 8.76 30.96 12.34
N LEU A 881 7.59 30.93 12.97
CA LEU A 881 7.12 29.86 13.86
C LEU A 881 5.98 29.09 13.19
N MET A 882 5.74 27.87 13.62
CA MET A 882 4.52 27.12 13.31
C MET A 882 3.59 27.23 14.52
N LEU A 883 2.37 27.71 14.28
CA LEU A 883 1.29 27.77 15.27
C LEU A 883 0.30 26.66 14.98
N ASN A 884 -0.05 25.89 16.01
CA ASN A 884 -1.24 25.03 15.97
C ASN A 884 -2.31 25.69 16.85
N ILE A 885 -3.44 26.04 16.23
CA ILE A 885 -4.60 26.72 16.82
C ILE A 885 -5.79 25.80 16.59
N GLY A 886 -6.32 25.17 17.65
CA GLY A 886 -7.29 24.09 17.49
C GLY A 886 -6.70 22.96 16.63
N SER A 887 -7.31 22.67 15.47
CA SER A 887 -6.79 21.73 14.46
C SER A 887 -6.08 22.41 13.27
N MET A 888 -5.95 23.73 13.25
CA MET A 888 -5.31 24.49 12.18
C MET A 888 -3.82 24.67 12.45
N SER A 889 -2.99 24.19 11.52
CA SER A 889 -1.54 24.43 11.50
C SER A 889 -1.21 25.56 10.52
N THR A 890 -0.67 26.68 11.00
CA THR A 890 -0.29 27.82 10.15
C THR A 890 1.10 28.35 10.48
N GLY A 891 1.80 28.85 9.47
CA GLY A 891 3.02 29.61 9.66
C GLY A 891 2.71 30.99 10.20
N ALA A 892 3.52 31.49 11.13
CA ALA A 892 3.40 32.85 11.63
C ALA A 892 4.76 33.54 11.73
N ARG A 893 4.82 34.79 11.27
CA ARG A 893 5.99 35.66 11.41
C ARG A 893 5.83 36.51 12.68
N VAL A 894 6.84 36.49 13.54
CA VAL A 894 6.88 37.33 14.74
C VAL A 894 7.13 38.79 14.34
N LEU A 895 6.15 39.68 14.53
CA LEU A 895 6.30 41.12 14.27
C LEU A 895 6.98 41.82 15.46
N ALA A 896 6.44 41.59 16.66
CA ALA A 896 6.92 42.20 17.89
C ALA A 896 6.81 41.23 19.07
N VAL A 897 7.72 41.38 20.04
CA VAL A 897 7.73 40.63 21.31
C VAL A 897 7.91 41.65 22.42
N LYS A 898 7.04 41.61 23.43
CA LYS A 898 7.03 42.45 24.64
C LYS A 898 6.84 41.54 25.85
N ASN A 899 7.93 41.22 26.55
CA ASN A 899 7.94 40.23 27.65
C ASN A 899 7.25 38.93 27.22
N ASP A 900 6.08 38.64 27.78
CA ASP A 900 5.30 37.41 27.54
C ASP A 900 4.22 37.59 26.46
N LEU A 901 4.12 38.76 25.81
CA LEU A 901 3.15 39.02 24.73
C LEU A 901 3.85 39.15 23.37
N ALA A 902 3.38 38.42 22.37
CA ALA A 902 3.89 38.45 21.01
C ALA A 902 2.79 38.82 20.01
N LYS A 903 3.10 39.73 19.08
CA LYS A 903 2.27 40.02 17.90
C LYS A 903 2.79 39.22 16.72
N LEU A 904 1.91 38.39 16.14
CA LEU A 904 2.20 37.38 15.13
C LEU A 904 1.36 37.64 13.87
N GLN A 905 2.00 37.67 12.71
CA GLN A 905 1.33 37.77 11.41
C GLN A 905 1.21 36.37 10.79
N LEU A 906 0.00 35.92 10.49
CA LEU A 906 -0.26 34.57 9.97
C LEU A 906 -0.04 34.49 8.45
N THR A 907 0.45 33.35 7.95
CA THR A 907 0.58 33.11 6.49
C THR A 907 -0.74 32.70 5.84
N SER A 908 -1.62 32.04 6.61
CA SER A 908 -3.01 31.76 6.28
C SER A 908 -3.93 32.32 7.37
N PRO A 909 -5.09 32.89 7.00
CA PRO A 909 -6.07 33.39 7.96
C PRO A 909 -6.71 32.24 8.74
N VAL A 910 -7.07 32.48 10.00
CA VAL A 910 -7.62 31.44 10.90
C VAL A 910 -8.92 31.91 11.55
N CYS A 911 -9.93 31.05 11.57
CA CYS A 911 -11.17 31.24 12.32
C CYS A 911 -10.98 30.65 13.72
N THR A 912 -11.05 31.49 14.76
CA THR A 912 -10.72 31.13 16.16
C THR A 912 -11.40 32.09 17.13
N SER A 913 -11.54 31.69 18.40
CA SER A 913 -12.12 32.54 19.45
C SER A 913 -11.03 33.15 20.35
N ARG A 914 -11.32 34.33 20.93
CA ARG A 914 -10.42 34.92 21.95
C ARG A 914 -10.34 33.99 23.17
N GLY A 915 -9.15 33.88 23.77
CA GLY A 915 -8.84 32.94 24.85
C GLY A 915 -8.49 31.51 24.39
N GLU A 916 -8.63 31.19 23.10
CA GLU A 916 -8.24 29.88 22.58
C GLU A 916 -6.72 29.66 22.71
N LYS A 917 -6.33 28.42 23.00
CA LYS A 917 -4.93 28.04 23.22
C LYS A 917 -4.22 27.77 21.91
N ILE A 918 -2.93 28.06 21.89
CA ILE A 918 -2.05 27.74 20.77
C ILE A 918 -0.82 26.97 21.25
N ALA A 919 -0.33 26.06 20.42
CA ALA A 919 0.97 25.42 20.61
C ALA A 919 2.00 26.08 19.68
N LEU A 920 3.15 26.48 20.24
CA LEU A 920 4.23 27.17 19.55
C LEU A 920 5.33 26.17 19.17
N SER A 921 5.60 26.04 17.88
CA SER A 921 6.67 25.17 17.37
C SER A 921 7.70 25.97 16.57
N ARG A 922 8.99 25.63 16.76
CA ARG A 922 10.14 26.25 16.10
C ARG A 922 10.86 25.23 15.23
N ARG A 923 11.45 25.65 14.12
CA ARG A 923 12.24 24.78 13.25
C ARG A 923 13.65 24.58 13.83
N VAL A 924 13.97 23.36 14.25
CA VAL A 924 15.26 22.94 14.81
C VAL A 924 15.71 21.68 14.07
N GLU A 925 16.95 21.62 13.58
CA GLU A 925 17.48 20.48 12.82
C GLU A 925 16.56 20.06 11.65
N LYS A 926 16.06 21.05 10.90
CA LYS A 926 15.06 20.95 9.81
C LYS A 926 13.63 20.58 10.23
N HIS A 927 13.40 20.07 11.44
CA HIS A 927 12.09 19.61 11.94
C HIS A 927 11.39 20.64 12.82
N TRP A 928 10.05 20.59 12.92
CA TRP A 928 9.30 21.41 13.87
C TRP A 928 9.32 20.77 15.26
N ARG A 929 9.74 21.52 16.28
CA ARG A 929 9.80 21.10 17.68
C ARG A 929 8.95 22.01 18.56
N LEU A 930 8.22 21.42 19.50
CA LEU A 930 7.42 22.15 20.47
C LEU A 930 8.32 22.96 21.41
N ILE A 931 8.15 24.29 21.44
CA ILE A 931 8.93 25.20 22.28
C ILE A 931 8.13 25.83 23.43
N GLY A 932 6.80 25.80 23.34
CA GLY A 932 5.93 26.52 24.25
C GLY A 932 4.47 26.48 23.84
N TRP A 933 3.68 27.27 24.56
CA TRP A 933 2.24 27.42 24.32
C TRP A 933 1.82 28.86 24.59
N GLY A 934 0.60 29.21 24.20
CA GLY A 934 0.05 30.53 24.50
C GLY A 934 -1.47 30.58 24.45
N GLN A 935 -2.02 31.76 24.68
CA GLN A 935 -3.45 32.07 24.58
C GLN A 935 -3.65 33.34 23.77
N ILE A 936 -4.63 33.30 22.86
CA ILE A 936 -5.01 34.45 22.03
C ILE A 936 -5.71 35.51 22.91
N GLN A 937 -5.22 36.74 22.89
CA GLN A 937 -5.81 37.87 23.60
C GLN A 937 -6.66 38.74 22.67
N ALA A 938 -6.05 39.17 21.57
CA ALA A 938 -6.64 40.04 20.56
C ALA A 938 -6.05 39.71 19.18
N GLY A 939 -6.48 40.43 18.15
CA GLY A 939 -5.93 40.28 16.80
C GLY A 939 -6.61 41.21 15.79
N THR A 940 -6.00 41.33 14.62
CA THR A 940 -6.56 42.07 13.48
C THR A 940 -7.45 41.13 12.68
N THR A 941 -8.75 41.42 12.63
CA THR A 941 -9.77 40.66 11.90
C THR A 941 -9.85 41.07 10.43
N LEU A 942 -10.37 40.16 9.59
CA LEU A 942 -10.81 40.46 8.23
C LEU A 942 -12.33 40.60 8.20
N ASP A 943 -12.83 41.63 7.52
CA ASP A 943 -14.24 41.73 7.17
C ASP A 943 -14.62 40.62 6.18
N VAL A 944 -15.47 39.71 6.66
CA VAL A 944 -16.05 38.62 5.88
C VAL A 944 -17.33 39.16 5.21
N PRO A 945 -17.55 38.93 3.90
CA PRO A 945 -18.76 39.42 3.23
C PRO A 945 -20.02 38.87 3.89
N ALA A 946 -20.97 39.76 4.18
CA ALA A 946 -22.20 39.45 4.91
C ALA A 946 -22.97 38.28 4.30
N SER A 947 -23.54 37.43 5.16
CA SER A 947 -24.31 36.25 4.76
C SER A 947 -25.54 36.63 3.92
N PRO A 948 -25.84 35.92 2.83
CA PRO A 948 -27.09 36.12 2.11
C PRO A 948 -28.29 35.80 3.03
N PRO A 949 -29.42 36.54 2.91
CA PRO A 949 -30.56 36.35 3.81
C PRO A 949 -31.17 34.94 3.68
N LEU A 950 -31.49 34.32 4.81
CA LEU A 950 -32.01 32.94 4.89
C LEU A 950 -33.22 32.66 3.97
N HIS A 951 -34.08 33.67 3.74
CA HIS A 951 -35.19 33.57 2.79
C HIS A 951 -34.75 33.26 1.35
N ALA A 952 -33.60 33.78 0.90
CA ALA A 952 -33.08 33.52 -0.45
C ALA A 952 -32.54 32.09 -0.63
N LEU A 953 -32.17 31.41 0.46
CA LEU A 953 -31.74 30.01 0.46
C LEU A 953 -32.93 29.04 0.49
N ASN A 954 -33.99 29.37 1.25
CA ASN A 954 -35.18 28.52 1.37
C ASN A 954 -36.06 28.48 0.11
N VAL A 955 -36.09 29.55 -0.70
CA VAL A 955 -36.88 29.60 -1.96
C VAL A 955 -36.40 28.55 -2.99
N VAL A 956 -35.16 28.06 -2.89
CA VAL A 956 -34.63 27.00 -3.77
C VAL A 956 -35.13 25.59 -3.38
N ALA A 957 -35.74 25.43 -2.20
CA ALA A 957 -36.12 24.12 -1.65
C ALA A 957 -37.63 23.77 -1.76
N ALA A 958 -38.48 24.73 -2.14
CA ALA A 958 -39.93 24.53 -2.18
C ALA A 958 -40.43 23.91 -3.50
N ASP A 959 -39.77 24.21 -4.62
CA ASP A 959 -40.10 23.60 -5.92
C ASP A 959 -39.37 22.25 -6.06
N GLY A 960 -40.13 21.16 -6.03
CA GLY A 960 -39.65 19.78 -6.28
C GLY A 960 -39.20 19.50 -7.71
N SER A 961 -38.63 20.49 -8.40
CA SER A 961 -38.08 20.41 -9.75
C SER A 961 -36.58 20.65 -9.72
N ASN A 962 -35.80 19.84 -10.45
CA ASN A 962 -34.33 19.96 -10.53
C ASN A 962 -33.88 21.14 -11.41
N THR A 963 -34.48 22.32 -11.23
CA THR A 963 -34.25 23.53 -12.02
C THR A 963 -34.16 24.78 -11.15
N LEU A 964 -32.93 25.24 -10.93
CA LEU A 964 -32.62 26.50 -10.24
C LEU A 964 -33.31 27.72 -10.90
N PRO A 965 -33.85 28.68 -10.13
CA PRO A 965 -34.42 29.91 -10.69
C PRO A 965 -33.35 30.78 -11.38
N LYS A 966 -33.74 31.41 -12.50
CA LYS A 966 -32.84 32.05 -13.48
C LYS A 966 -32.13 33.33 -13.02
N THR A 967 -32.32 33.79 -11.79
CA THR A 967 -31.86 35.12 -11.31
C THR A 967 -30.56 35.11 -10.49
N LEU A 968 -30.00 33.94 -10.15
CA LEU A 968 -28.62 33.83 -9.61
C LEU A 968 -27.70 33.05 -10.58
N ILE A 969 -27.48 33.61 -11.77
CA ILE A 969 -26.53 33.06 -12.76
C ILE A 969 -25.61 34.15 -13.29
N TRP A 970 -24.51 34.40 -12.56
CA TRP A 970 -23.30 35.02 -13.11
C TRP A 970 -22.20 33.96 -13.29
N TRP A 971 -22.50 32.90 -14.06
CA TRP A 971 -21.58 32.20 -14.99
C TRP A 971 -22.29 30.99 -15.66
N ARG A 972 -23.02 31.23 -16.75
CA ARG A 972 -23.32 30.18 -17.76
C ARG A 972 -23.20 30.75 -19.17
N ARG A 973 -22.04 30.54 -19.79
CA ARG A 973 -21.89 30.69 -21.24
C ARG A 973 -22.09 29.32 -21.90
N THR A 974 -23.33 29.10 -22.35
CA THR A 974 -23.71 28.26 -23.52
C THR A 974 -22.95 26.95 -23.77
N LYS A 975 -23.60 25.81 -23.51
CA LYS A 975 -23.49 24.63 -24.39
C LYS A 975 -24.75 24.55 -25.25
N THR A 976 -24.61 24.56 -26.58
CA THR A 976 -25.64 24.11 -27.52
C THR A 976 -25.35 22.65 -27.95
N PRO A 977 -26.38 21.84 -28.23
CA PRO A 977 -26.21 20.46 -28.69
C PRO A 977 -25.86 20.40 -30.19
N ILE A 978 -25.30 19.26 -30.61
CA ILE A 978 -24.94 18.98 -32.01
C ILE A 978 -25.97 18.01 -32.61
N VAL A 979 -26.78 18.47 -33.58
CA VAL A 979 -27.43 17.61 -34.60
C VAL A 979 -27.40 18.35 -35.96
N HIS A 980 -27.52 17.60 -37.05
CA HIS A 980 -27.04 17.91 -38.39
C HIS A 980 -27.78 18.98 -39.24
N ALA A 981 -26.94 19.76 -39.93
CA ALA A 981 -26.94 20.00 -41.39
C ALA A 981 -27.82 21.06 -42.09
N ARG A 982 -27.21 21.54 -43.20
CA ARG A 982 -27.73 22.19 -44.43
C ARG A 982 -28.03 23.70 -44.45
N ARG A 983 -27.17 24.34 -45.27
CA ARG A 983 -27.46 25.30 -46.35
C ARG A 983 -27.84 26.76 -46.04
N ASN A 984 -26.97 27.60 -46.59
CA ASN A 984 -27.25 28.75 -47.46
C ASN A 984 -27.97 30.00 -46.93
N HIS A 985 -27.26 31.10 -47.20
CA HIS A 985 -27.76 32.38 -47.72
C HIS A 985 -28.51 33.37 -46.82
N GLN A 986 -27.78 34.47 -46.60
CA GLN A 986 -28.16 35.84 -46.96
C GLN A 986 -29.00 36.70 -46.00
N SER A 987 -28.26 37.65 -45.45
CA SER A 987 -28.42 39.11 -45.60
C SER A 987 -29.46 39.88 -44.80
N SER A 988 -29.00 41.06 -44.37
CA SER A 988 -29.73 42.29 -44.12
C SER A 988 -30.86 42.26 -43.08
N GLU A 989 -30.67 42.99 -41.98
CA GLU A 989 -31.08 44.40 -41.96
C GLU A 989 -30.40 45.19 -40.82
N GLU A 990 -29.83 46.34 -41.16
CA GLU A 990 -29.62 47.45 -40.23
C GLU A 990 -30.08 48.73 -40.95
N ARG A 991 -31.07 49.42 -40.39
CA ARG A 991 -31.54 50.72 -40.86
C ARG A 991 -32.04 51.54 -39.68
N THR A 992 -31.34 52.63 -39.39
CA THR A 992 -31.89 53.99 -39.55
C THR A 992 -30.81 55.04 -39.26
N MET A 993 -30.65 56.00 -40.16
CA MET A 993 -29.88 57.23 -39.92
C MET A 993 -30.85 58.37 -39.54
N SER A 994 -30.41 59.32 -38.70
CA SER A 994 -30.23 60.71 -39.17
C SER A 994 -29.68 61.71 -38.14
N ARG A 995 -28.75 62.55 -38.63
CA ARG A 995 -28.49 63.98 -38.34
C ARG A 995 -27.88 64.46 -36.99
N GLY A 996 -26.93 65.40 -37.13
CA GLY A 996 -26.44 66.31 -36.07
C GLY A 996 -24.92 66.24 -35.80
N SER A 997 -24.03 66.53 -36.76
CA SER A 997 -23.42 67.86 -37.01
C SER A 997 -22.35 68.34 -36.00
N GLY A 998 -21.14 68.62 -36.47
CA GLY A 998 -20.07 69.30 -35.71
C GLY A 998 -18.73 68.55 -35.74
N GLY A 999 -17.79 68.97 -36.57
CA GLY A 999 -16.50 68.29 -36.75
C GLY A 999 -15.29 69.10 -36.30
N ALA A 1000 -14.15 68.43 -36.12
CA ALA A 1000 -12.81 69.01 -36.19
C ALA A 1000 -11.81 67.92 -36.61
N ALA A 1001 -10.88 68.26 -37.50
CA ALA A 1001 -9.86 67.33 -38.00
C ALA A 1001 -8.61 67.34 -37.09
N GLY A 1002 -7.90 66.22 -37.05
CA GLY A 1002 -6.62 66.09 -36.33
C GLY A 1002 -5.97 64.74 -36.61
N GLY A 1003 -5.10 64.66 -37.60
CA GLY A 1003 -4.42 63.42 -37.99
C GLY A 1003 -3.29 63.02 -37.02
N GLY A 1004 -3.20 61.73 -36.70
CA GLY A 1004 -2.11 61.13 -35.91
C GLY A 1004 -1.66 59.80 -36.53
N ALA A 1005 -0.35 59.56 -36.59
CA ALA A 1005 0.26 58.54 -37.44
C ALA A 1005 -0.08 57.07 -37.10
N LYS A 1006 -0.22 56.23 -38.13
CA LYS A 1006 -0.33 54.76 -38.00
C LYS A 1006 0.99 54.13 -37.57
N GLY A 1007 1.10 53.74 -36.29
CA GLY A 1007 2.14 52.82 -35.84
C GLY A 1007 1.86 51.37 -36.29
N LYS A 1008 2.83 50.72 -36.95
CA LYS A 1008 2.76 49.27 -37.28
C LYS A 1008 2.74 48.44 -35.98
N LYS A 1009 1.80 47.49 -35.86
CA LYS A 1009 1.83 46.44 -34.82
C LYS A 1009 3.09 45.59 -35.01
N LYS A 1010 3.86 45.35 -33.93
CA LYS A 1010 4.96 44.37 -33.90
C LYS A 1010 4.42 42.96 -33.66
N GLY A 1011 4.94 41.97 -34.38
CA GLY A 1011 4.69 40.54 -34.15
C GLY A 1011 5.30 40.04 -32.83
N ALA A 1012 4.89 38.85 -32.40
CA ALA A 1012 5.38 38.23 -31.17
C ALA A 1012 6.50 37.23 -31.46
N THR A 1013 7.61 37.33 -30.74
CA THR A 1013 8.76 36.43 -30.84
C THR A 1013 8.90 35.58 -29.58
N PHE A 1014 9.12 34.28 -29.77
CA PHE A 1014 9.34 33.28 -28.73
C PHE A 1014 10.68 32.56 -28.96
N THR A 1015 11.40 32.23 -27.90
CA THR A 1015 12.72 31.58 -28.01
C THR A 1015 12.76 30.31 -27.17
N ILE A 1016 13.34 29.25 -27.72
CA ILE A 1016 13.66 28.00 -27.02
C ILE A 1016 15.18 27.93 -26.91
N ASP A 1017 15.69 27.95 -25.68
CA ASP A 1017 17.10 27.83 -25.35
C ASP A 1017 17.46 26.35 -25.12
N CYS A 1018 18.35 25.84 -25.96
CA CYS A 1018 18.77 24.45 -26.01
C CYS A 1018 20.28 24.28 -25.72
N ALA A 1019 20.97 25.31 -25.21
CA ALA A 1019 22.43 25.32 -25.09
C ALA A 1019 23.02 24.03 -24.47
N LYS A 1020 22.62 23.70 -23.22
CA LYS A 1020 23.11 22.54 -22.47
C LYS A 1020 23.01 21.21 -23.24
N PRO A 1021 21.81 20.73 -23.66
CA PRO A 1021 21.70 19.45 -24.37
C PRO A 1021 22.33 19.42 -25.77
N VAL A 1022 22.67 20.57 -26.35
CA VAL A 1022 23.36 20.67 -27.65
C VAL A 1022 24.88 20.65 -27.45
N GLU A 1023 25.40 21.34 -26.43
CA GLU A 1023 26.81 21.27 -26.00
C GLU A 1023 27.18 19.84 -25.58
N ASP A 1024 26.29 19.15 -24.85
CA ASP A 1024 26.45 17.75 -24.44
C ASP A 1024 26.17 16.72 -25.58
N LYS A 1025 25.88 17.18 -26.81
CA LYS A 1025 25.56 16.35 -28.01
C LYS A 1025 24.37 15.39 -27.85
N ILE A 1026 23.48 15.64 -26.89
CA ILE A 1026 22.27 14.82 -26.63
C ILE A 1026 21.13 15.16 -27.59
N MET A 1027 21.12 16.36 -28.18
CA MET A 1027 20.09 16.83 -29.11
C MET A 1027 20.69 17.54 -30.32
N ASP A 1028 20.14 17.27 -31.51
CA ASP A 1028 20.38 18.05 -32.74
C ASP A 1028 19.27 19.08 -32.97
N ILE A 1029 19.65 20.35 -33.11
CA ILE A 1029 18.76 21.49 -33.37
C ILE A 1029 18.05 21.35 -34.72
N ALA A 1030 18.71 20.85 -35.77
CA ALA A 1030 18.10 20.75 -37.10
C ALA A 1030 16.90 19.78 -37.11
N SER A 1031 16.98 18.69 -36.33
CA SER A 1031 15.87 17.77 -36.14
C SER A 1031 14.68 18.38 -35.37
N LEU A 1032 14.93 19.30 -34.42
CA LEU A 1032 13.87 20.00 -33.68
C LEU A 1032 13.22 21.10 -34.53
N GLU A 1033 14.01 21.84 -35.33
CA GLU A 1033 13.52 22.80 -36.32
C GLU A 1033 12.56 22.13 -37.32
N LYS A 1034 12.99 21.04 -37.96
CA LYS A 1034 12.16 20.27 -38.89
C LYS A 1034 10.88 19.77 -38.24
N PHE A 1035 10.96 19.26 -37.00
CA PHE A 1035 9.78 18.81 -36.26
C PHE A 1035 8.79 19.94 -35.97
N LEU A 1036 9.26 21.15 -35.65
CA LEU A 1036 8.40 22.31 -35.45
C LEU A 1036 7.75 22.75 -36.76
N GLN A 1037 8.48 22.77 -37.87
CA GLN A 1037 7.93 23.10 -39.19
C GLN A 1037 6.83 22.11 -39.64
N GLU A 1038 7.02 20.79 -39.43
CA GLU A 1038 6.02 19.76 -39.73
C GLU A 1038 4.78 19.81 -38.82
N ARG A 1039 4.89 20.32 -37.58
CA ARG A 1039 3.86 20.16 -36.53
C ARG A 1039 3.19 21.45 -36.07
N ILE A 1040 3.73 22.62 -36.38
CA ILE A 1040 3.02 23.88 -36.21
C ILE A 1040 1.81 23.88 -37.14
N LYS A 1041 0.66 24.34 -36.61
CA LYS A 1041 -0.59 24.45 -37.36
C LYS A 1041 -0.96 25.91 -37.47
N VAL A 1042 -1.22 26.37 -38.69
CA VAL A 1042 -1.77 27.70 -38.98
C VAL A 1042 -3.15 27.48 -39.62
N GLY A 1043 -4.19 28.14 -39.11
CA GLY A 1043 -5.57 27.95 -39.61
C GLY A 1043 -6.12 26.52 -39.54
N GLY A 1044 -5.55 25.64 -38.69
CA GLY A 1044 -5.98 24.25 -38.51
C GLY A 1044 -5.28 23.21 -39.41
N LYS A 1045 -4.58 23.63 -40.47
CA LYS A 1045 -3.77 22.76 -41.34
C LYS A 1045 -2.32 22.67 -40.81
N ALA A 1046 -1.65 21.54 -41.06
CA ALA A 1046 -0.24 21.32 -40.71
C ALA A 1046 0.64 21.32 -41.97
N GLY A 1047 1.91 21.73 -41.85
CA GLY A 1047 2.86 21.77 -42.97
C GLY A 1047 2.69 22.94 -43.96
N ALA A 1048 1.73 23.83 -43.73
CA ALA A 1048 1.55 25.07 -44.49
C ALA A 1048 1.91 26.27 -43.61
N LEU A 1049 3.22 26.55 -43.50
CA LEU A 1049 3.73 27.81 -42.97
C LEU A 1049 3.69 28.85 -44.09
N GLY A 1050 2.67 29.71 -44.11
CA GLY A 1050 2.72 30.96 -44.88
C GLY A 1050 3.57 32.01 -44.15
N ASP A 1051 3.62 33.22 -44.69
CA ASP A 1051 4.43 34.36 -44.18
C ASP A 1051 4.12 34.78 -42.72
N THR A 1052 3.11 34.17 -42.08
CA THR A 1052 2.59 34.53 -40.75
C THR A 1052 3.37 33.95 -39.57
N VAL A 1053 4.18 32.90 -39.78
CA VAL A 1053 4.99 32.26 -38.73
C VAL A 1053 6.33 31.81 -39.30
N THR A 1054 7.42 32.44 -38.86
CA THR A 1054 8.79 32.08 -39.24
C THR A 1054 9.50 31.38 -38.08
N VAL A 1055 10.23 30.30 -38.41
CA VAL A 1055 11.08 29.55 -37.46
C VAL A 1055 12.52 29.72 -37.92
N THR A 1056 13.36 30.34 -37.08
CA THR A 1056 14.78 30.52 -37.34
C THR A 1056 15.62 29.75 -36.31
N ARG A 1057 16.79 29.27 -36.74
CA ARG A 1057 17.72 28.52 -35.89
C ARG A 1057 19.03 29.29 -35.69
N ASP A 1058 19.51 29.27 -34.45
CA ASP A 1058 20.87 29.64 -34.05
C ASP A 1058 21.63 28.38 -33.59
N LYS A 1059 22.94 28.52 -33.32
CA LYS A 1059 23.80 27.39 -32.89
C LYS A 1059 23.36 26.70 -31.59
N THR A 1060 22.60 27.38 -30.72
CA THR A 1060 22.15 26.86 -29.42
C THR A 1060 20.67 27.16 -29.11
N LYS A 1061 19.96 27.89 -29.99
CA LYS A 1061 18.59 28.39 -29.74
C LYS A 1061 17.72 28.27 -30.99
N ILE A 1062 16.41 28.16 -30.79
CA ILE A 1062 15.41 28.26 -31.86
C ILE A 1062 14.48 29.42 -31.55
N THR A 1063 14.27 30.29 -32.52
CA THR A 1063 13.39 31.45 -32.41
C THR A 1063 12.19 31.28 -33.34
N VAL A 1064 10.99 31.52 -32.81
CA VAL A 1064 9.73 31.45 -33.55
C VAL A 1064 9.08 32.83 -33.49
N THR A 1065 8.98 33.50 -34.64
CA THR A 1065 8.32 34.79 -34.76
C THR A 1065 6.97 34.60 -35.45
N SER A 1066 5.91 35.19 -34.88
CA SER A 1066 4.55 35.07 -35.38
C SER A 1066 3.83 36.42 -35.37
N ASP A 1067 3.27 36.79 -36.52
CA ASP A 1067 2.43 38.01 -36.66
C ASP A 1067 0.96 37.77 -36.26
N SER A 1068 0.61 36.51 -35.97
CA SER A 1068 -0.70 36.09 -35.47
C SER A 1068 -0.67 35.76 -33.97
N ASN A 1069 -1.85 35.64 -33.36
CA ASN A 1069 -2.00 35.46 -31.91
C ASN A 1069 -1.62 34.02 -31.47
N PHE A 1070 -0.31 33.76 -31.34
CA PHE A 1070 0.26 32.43 -31.13
C PHE A 1070 0.36 32.04 -29.64
N SER A 1071 -0.13 30.85 -29.28
CA SER A 1071 -0.22 30.44 -27.88
C SER A 1071 1.09 29.85 -27.33
N LYS A 1072 1.68 30.51 -26.32
CA LYS A 1072 2.87 30.00 -25.61
C LYS A 1072 2.74 28.57 -25.06
N ARG A 1073 1.52 28.13 -24.73
CA ARG A 1073 1.25 26.76 -24.23
C ARG A 1073 1.37 25.72 -25.36
N TYR A 1074 1.08 26.10 -26.60
CA TYR A 1074 1.22 25.24 -27.78
C TYR A 1074 2.68 24.89 -28.07
N LEU A 1075 3.58 25.89 -28.00
CA LEU A 1075 5.02 25.66 -28.21
C LEU A 1075 5.60 24.71 -27.15
N LYS A 1076 5.31 24.94 -25.85
CA LYS A 1076 5.71 24.05 -24.74
C LYS A 1076 5.20 22.61 -24.92
N TYR A 1077 4.00 22.43 -25.49
CA TYR A 1077 3.47 21.11 -25.81
C TYR A 1077 4.21 20.44 -26.98
N LEU A 1078 4.51 21.17 -28.06
CA LEU A 1078 5.28 20.63 -29.19
C LEU A 1078 6.69 20.21 -28.75
N THR A 1079 7.42 21.03 -27.99
CA THR A 1079 8.76 20.67 -27.48
C THR A 1079 8.71 19.44 -26.57
N LYS A 1080 7.72 19.34 -25.66
CA LYS A 1080 7.50 18.12 -24.85
C LYS A 1080 7.14 16.88 -25.68
N LYS A 1081 6.50 17.05 -26.84
CA LYS A 1081 6.15 15.97 -27.76
C LYS A 1081 7.37 15.50 -28.57
N TYR A 1082 8.24 16.42 -28.98
CA TYR A 1082 9.54 16.11 -29.55
C TYR A 1082 10.42 15.32 -28.57
N LEU A 1083 10.59 15.81 -27.33
CA LEU A 1083 11.37 15.13 -26.29
C LEU A 1083 10.87 13.70 -26.02
N LYS A 1084 9.55 13.47 -26.08
CA LYS A 1084 8.96 12.12 -25.97
C LYS A 1084 9.26 11.24 -27.20
N LYS A 1085 9.29 11.80 -28.41
CA LYS A 1085 9.62 11.05 -29.64
C LYS A 1085 11.08 10.55 -29.63
N HIS A 1086 11.99 11.34 -29.04
CA HIS A 1086 13.42 11.03 -28.96
C HIS A 1086 13.84 10.38 -27.63
N ASN A 1087 12.89 9.95 -26.79
CA ASN A 1087 13.11 9.28 -25.50
C ASN A 1087 14.00 10.03 -24.47
N VAL A 1088 14.26 11.33 -24.67
CA VAL A 1088 15.06 12.20 -23.77
C VAL A 1088 14.21 12.93 -22.72
N ARG A 1089 12.90 12.70 -22.70
CA ARG A 1089 11.93 13.37 -21.81
C ARG A 1089 12.16 13.10 -20.33
N ASP A 1090 12.74 11.96 -19.97
CA ASP A 1090 12.98 11.59 -18.58
C ASP A 1090 14.21 12.33 -18.00
N TRP A 1091 15.09 12.79 -18.89
CA TRP A 1091 16.31 13.52 -18.55
C TRP A 1091 16.16 15.05 -18.65
N LEU A 1092 15.29 15.55 -19.55
CA LEU A 1092 15.15 16.99 -19.86
C LEU A 1092 13.72 17.52 -19.64
N ARG A 1093 13.57 18.58 -18.84
CA ARG A 1093 12.32 19.33 -18.66
C ARG A 1093 12.35 20.69 -19.39
N VAL A 1094 11.20 21.05 -19.97
CA VAL A 1094 10.94 22.38 -20.58
C VAL A 1094 10.41 23.34 -19.50
N ILE A 1095 11.22 24.29 -19.08
CA ILE A 1095 10.93 25.27 -18.03
C ILE A 1095 10.81 26.66 -18.67
N ALA A 1096 9.95 27.55 -18.14
CA ALA A 1096 9.88 28.94 -18.61
C ALA A 1096 10.94 29.77 -17.87
N SER A 1097 11.61 30.70 -18.53
CA SER A 1097 12.57 31.58 -17.86
C SER A 1097 11.85 32.55 -16.92
N ASN A 1098 12.32 32.66 -15.68
CA ASN A 1098 11.80 33.65 -14.72
C ASN A 1098 12.16 35.09 -15.10
N LYS A 1099 13.14 35.30 -15.99
CA LYS A 1099 13.53 36.64 -16.47
C LYS A 1099 12.70 37.12 -17.65
N ASP A 1100 12.36 36.22 -18.59
CA ASP A 1100 11.65 36.56 -19.83
C ASP A 1100 10.48 35.61 -20.12
N ARG A 1101 9.25 36.17 -20.13
CA ARG A 1101 7.99 35.40 -20.28
C ARG A 1101 7.83 34.68 -21.63
N ASN A 1102 8.67 35.00 -22.63
CA ASN A 1102 8.65 34.40 -23.97
C ASN A 1102 9.77 33.38 -24.21
N VAL A 1103 10.61 33.09 -23.21
CA VAL A 1103 11.76 32.18 -23.33
C VAL A 1103 11.51 30.87 -22.57
N TYR A 1104 11.77 29.74 -23.23
CA TYR A 1104 11.79 28.41 -22.61
C TYR A 1104 13.22 27.87 -22.55
N GLU A 1105 13.65 27.33 -21.42
CA GLU A 1105 14.96 26.66 -21.24
C GLU A 1105 14.76 25.14 -21.10
N LEU A 1106 15.66 24.36 -21.72
CA LEU A 1106 15.80 22.93 -21.45
C LEU A 1106 16.80 22.70 -20.31
N ARG A 1107 16.35 22.11 -19.19
CA ARG A 1107 17.21 21.74 -18.05
C ARG A 1107 17.17 20.25 -17.76
N TYR A 1108 18.30 19.73 -17.28
CA TYR A 1108 18.40 18.37 -16.77
C TYR A 1108 17.57 18.15 -15.50
N PHE A 1109 17.09 16.93 -15.32
CA PHE A 1109 16.36 16.51 -14.13
C PHE A 1109 17.33 16.29 -12.95
N ASN A 1110 17.41 17.28 -12.05
CA ASN A 1110 18.23 17.23 -10.86
C ASN A 1110 17.34 16.93 -9.64
N ILE A 1111 17.54 15.77 -8.99
CA ILE A 1111 16.67 15.29 -7.90
C ILE A 1111 16.83 16.17 -6.64
N ALA A 1112 18.00 16.75 -6.42
CA ALA A 1112 18.33 17.47 -5.19
C ALA A 1112 17.73 18.89 -5.04
N GLU A 1113 17.20 19.50 -6.11
CA GLU A 1113 16.74 20.90 -6.09
C GLU A 1113 15.20 21.05 -6.08
N ASN A 1114 14.43 20.00 -6.43
CA ASN A 1114 12.97 20.09 -6.58
C ASN A 1114 12.14 19.71 -5.34
N GLU A 1115 12.74 19.32 -4.22
CA GLU A 1115 11.99 19.10 -2.97
C GLU A 1115 11.41 20.40 -2.36
N GLY A 1116 11.69 21.57 -2.95
CA GLY A 1116 11.23 22.88 -2.46
C GLY A 1116 10.30 23.66 -3.40
N GLU A 1117 9.97 23.18 -4.61
CA GLU A 1117 9.19 23.94 -5.61
C GLU A 1117 7.86 23.26 -6.03
N GLU A 1118 7.44 22.15 -5.40
CA GLU A 1118 6.09 21.56 -5.61
C GLU A 1118 5.02 22.05 -4.59
N GLU A 1119 5.28 23.14 -3.84
CA GLU A 1119 4.33 23.75 -2.87
C GLU A 1119 3.68 25.09 -3.33
N ASP A 1120 3.90 25.55 -4.58
CA ASP A 1120 3.24 26.75 -5.18
C ASP A 1120 2.11 26.41 -6.18
#